data_AF-A0A925UTT8-F1
#
_entry.id   AF-A0A925UTT8-F1
#
_cell.length_a   1.000
_cell.length_b   1.000
_cell.length_c   1.000
_cell.angle_alpha   90.00
_cell.angle_beta   90.00
_cell.angle_gamma   90.00
#
_symmetry.space_group_name_H-M   'P 1'
#
loop_
_entity.id
_entity.type
_entity.pdbx_description
1 polymer ?
#
loop_
_entity_poly.entity_id
_entity_poly.type
_entity_poly.pdbx_seq_one_letter_code
_entity_poly.pdbx_strand_id
1 'polypeptide(L)'
;KRVLDAPILNLLGGAPAIVNNHLKRTLEESTGDDGRIVFPPSELELIARLSLHLVTIDLAKIAHSAASLAEFVEQPVGKIESILTKLERLRILRRIPVHGIADLDRFEIAHDMLGKAIVNWRPSYLKKTELSRQWDHIRQKTLKWSLVAAVVALGILGVLLVLAVKAQKAERMARTDAETQRTLALEENAEAKRQYERAQAESEAVQTLASELRSQAREESTKREQLGNKLQQVTKVIDGFLEKHPDYKNELQDATEKIDQAVEKLQNPRIATLDPGAPIRAARYSPDGRYIAIGSENKLLSLWSRSGGKPLAKTFGSFSKGGVSSLAFSPTQGFILTGSAGSSIRLFDPRRSELGTGLEVGQQNSVNFIAFSDNGRFSVSLDDDRRAILRDWGDYPKRVPTVPAAIWQHSGAVTFADFSSDSTRVVTSCDDGMVRIFEISGSAGLLKVSVNGSINNPLDVKAPTRKFRFSPTDPDLVVGGAGYSKVVWFYLSGNRKALYQDHTKSEAERGPFVHGSRAAVLDVSFRPNGTHVVSIGTDGLCLIWDTSTARTVASIHTEIGGRLLDVEWGSNDLLALAGEDGWIELWNMSYPSAPGKVFSTKAYKCSAWSIQFDPLKEQLLTYGEDIRYLKDSITAPSGRASEWKLQPGFQTTDYTAAIWDIGLARRKGWTPHSPDSTQ
;
A
#
# COMPACT_ATOMS: atom_id res chain seq x y z
N LYS A 1 -81.44 52.07 7.46
CA LYS A 1 -80.07 51.61 7.85
C LYS A 1 -79.17 51.37 6.62
N ARG A 2 -79.11 52.35 5.71
CA ARG A 2 -77.97 52.63 4.82
C ARG A 2 -77.94 54.14 4.74
N VAL A 3 -77.15 54.71 5.64
CA VAL A 3 -76.74 56.10 5.62
C VAL A 3 -75.96 56.24 4.31
N LEU A 4 -76.54 56.95 3.33
CA LEU A 4 -75.78 57.45 2.20
C LEU A 4 -74.72 58.38 2.78
N ASP A 5 -73.46 58.02 2.54
CA ASP A 5 -72.30 58.58 3.19
C ASP A 5 -72.28 60.12 3.12
N ALA A 6 -72.34 60.73 4.30
CA ALA A 6 -72.12 62.15 4.60
C ALA A 6 -70.73 62.78 4.23
N PRO A 7 -69.69 62.10 3.71
CA PRO A 7 -68.42 62.76 3.34
C PRO A 7 -68.48 63.59 2.06
N ILE A 8 -69.39 63.32 1.11
CA ILE A 8 -69.31 63.93 -0.22
C ILE A 8 -69.80 65.39 -0.22
N LEU A 9 -70.79 65.73 0.61
CA LEU A 9 -71.23 67.12 0.81
C LEU A 9 -70.31 67.91 1.77
N ASN A 10 -69.64 67.23 2.71
CA ASN A 10 -68.68 67.86 3.63
C ASN A 10 -67.33 68.19 2.97
N LEU A 11 -66.90 67.47 1.93
CA LEU A 11 -65.66 67.78 1.20
C LEU A 11 -65.74 69.02 0.28
N LEU A 12 -66.93 69.59 0.10
CA LEU A 12 -67.17 70.83 -0.66
C LEU A 12 -67.76 71.97 0.20
N GLY A 13 -67.78 71.80 1.54
CA GLY A 13 -68.29 72.82 2.48
C GLY A 13 -69.82 72.92 2.60
N GLY A 14 -70.57 71.95 2.07
CA GLY A 14 -72.04 71.90 2.07
C GLY A 14 -72.72 72.88 1.11
N ALA A 15 -74.03 72.70 0.90
CA ALA A 15 -74.89 73.67 0.20
C ALA A 15 -74.70 75.14 0.67
N PRO A 16 -74.39 75.42 1.95
CA PRO A 16 -74.04 76.76 2.42
C PRO A 16 -72.82 77.38 1.70
N ALA A 17 -71.70 76.66 1.54
CA ALA A 17 -70.48 77.23 0.95
C ALA A 17 -70.62 77.53 -0.55
N ILE A 18 -71.43 76.74 -1.26
CA ILE A 18 -71.72 76.92 -2.68
C ILE A 18 -72.62 78.14 -2.90
N VAL A 19 -73.63 78.33 -2.05
CA VAL A 19 -74.49 79.52 -2.08
C VAL A 19 -73.71 80.75 -1.64
N ASN A 20 -72.89 80.67 -0.59
CA ASN A 20 -72.14 81.83 -0.06
C ASN A 20 -71.07 82.34 -1.05
N ASN A 21 -70.33 81.44 -1.70
CA ASN A 21 -69.35 81.83 -2.72
C ASN A 21 -70.00 82.42 -3.98
N HIS A 22 -71.20 81.94 -4.36
CA HIS A 22 -71.93 82.48 -5.50
C HIS A 22 -72.61 83.81 -5.17
N LEU A 23 -73.21 83.95 -3.98
CA LEU A 23 -73.83 85.20 -3.50
C LEU A 23 -72.78 86.31 -3.35
N LYS A 24 -71.61 85.98 -2.78
CA LYS A 24 -70.48 86.92 -2.64
C LYS A 24 -69.99 87.40 -4.00
N ARG A 25 -69.76 86.49 -4.94
CA ARG A 25 -69.33 86.83 -6.30
C ARG A 25 -70.36 87.65 -7.07
N THR A 26 -71.66 87.39 -6.88
CA THR A 26 -72.74 88.14 -7.55
C THR A 26 -72.98 89.51 -6.92
N LEU A 27 -72.79 89.65 -5.61
CA LEU A 27 -72.75 90.95 -4.91
C LEU A 27 -71.51 91.77 -5.32
N GLU A 28 -70.38 91.12 -5.61
CA GLU A 28 -69.18 91.78 -6.17
C GLU A 28 -69.37 92.16 -7.66
N GLU A 29 -69.98 91.31 -8.49
CA GLU A 29 -70.19 91.54 -9.93
C GLU A 29 -71.38 92.49 -10.26
N SER A 30 -72.31 92.74 -9.32
CA SER A 30 -73.45 93.69 -9.49
C SER A 30 -73.16 95.12 -9.00
N THR A 31 -71.90 95.44 -8.65
CA THR A 31 -71.46 96.76 -8.16
C THR A 31 -70.96 97.71 -9.26
N GLY A 32 -71.51 97.60 -10.47
CA GLY A 32 -71.24 98.49 -11.60
C GLY A 32 -72.49 99.22 -12.08
N ASP A 33 -72.43 100.55 -11.94
CA ASP A 33 -73.29 101.61 -12.50
C ASP A 33 -74.73 101.80 -11.97
N ASP A 34 -74.90 102.99 -11.40
CA ASP A 34 -76.11 103.73 -10.99
C ASP A 34 -76.78 103.42 -9.63
N GLY A 35 -76.35 104.16 -8.59
CA GLY A 35 -77.08 104.32 -7.33
C GLY A 35 -76.68 103.32 -6.24
N ARG A 36 -75.44 103.40 -5.76
CA ARG A 36 -74.78 102.49 -4.79
C ARG A 36 -75.66 102.06 -3.60
N ILE A 37 -76.18 100.83 -3.63
CA ILE A 37 -76.61 100.11 -2.43
C ILE A 37 -75.38 99.36 -1.90
N VAL A 38 -74.66 99.97 -0.95
CA VAL A 38 -73.55 99.31 -0.25
C VAL A 38 -74.07 98.67 1.02
N PHE A 39 -73.79 97.37 1.20
CA PHE A 39 -74.03 96.67 2.46
C PHE A 39 -72.77 96.76 3.33
N PRO A 40 -72.85 97.26 4.58
CA PRO A 40 -71.75 97.17 5.52
C PRO A 40 -71.42 95.69 5.83
N PRO A 41 -70.18 95.37 6.27
CA PRO A 41 -69.76 93.99 6.53
C PRO A 41 -70.69 93.20 7.47
N SER A 42 -71.30 93.88 8.45
CA SER A 42 -72.29 93.29 9.36
C SER A 42 -73.63 92.97 8.69
N GLU A 43 -74.02 93.67 7.62
CA GLU A 43 -75.22 93.33 6.83
C GLU A 43 -74.94 92.16 5.88
N LEU A 44 -73.73 92.02 5.34
CA LEU A 44 -73.33 90.90 4.49
C LEU A 44 -73.38 89.55 5.24
N GLU A 45 -72.93 89.51 6.49
CA GLU A 45 -73.08 88.31 7.33
C GLU A 45 -74.55 87.98 7.61
N LEU A 46 -75.37 89.02 7.81
CA LEU A 46 -76.81 88.86 8.02
C LEU A 46 -77.52 88.31 6.77
N ILE A 47 -77.16 88.79 5.58
CA ILE A 47 -77.68 88.34 4.29
C ILE A 47 -77.33 86.87 4.04
N ALA A 48 -76.11 86.46 4.39
CA ALA A 48 -75.70 85.06 4.29
C ALA A 48 -76.58 84.16 5.19
N ARG A 49 -76.86 84.58 6.43
CA ARG A 49 -77.77 83.85 7.33
C ARG A 49 -79.21 83.80 6.81
N LEU A 50 -79.74 84.92 6.32
CA LEU A 50 -81.07 84.97 5.70
C LEU A 50 -81.20 84.01 4.51
N SER A 51 -80.16 83.92 3.67
CA SER A 51 -80.17 83.04 2.50
C SER A 51 -80.24 81.55 2.83
N LEU A 52 -79.71 81.13 3.99
CA LEU A 52 -79.80 79.75 4.47
C LEU A 52 -81.21 79.35 4.87
N HIS A 53 -82.04 80.31 5.29
CA HIS A 53 -83.43 80.05 5.64
C HIS A 53 -84.37 80.11 4.42
N LEU A 54 -83.88 80.56 3.26
CA LEU A 54 -84.64 80.61 2.01
C LEU A 54 -84.39 79.38 1.10
N VAL A 55 -83.54 78.44 1.52
CA VAL A 55 -83.19 77.22 0.77
C VAL A 55 -83.16 75.99 1.70
N THR A 56 -83.71 74.86 1.25
CA THR A 56 -83.58 73.59 1.99
C THR A 56 -82.20 72.96 1.83
N ILE A 57 -81.90 71.96 2.66
CA ILE A 57 -80.67 71.14 2.56
C ILE A 57 -80.55 70.47 1.17
N ASP A 58 -81.69 70.20 0.51
CA ASP A 58 -81.76 69.61 -0.83
C ASP A 58 -81.80 70.66 -1.97
N LEU A 59 -81.47 71.93 -1.68
CA LEU A 59 -81.41 73.05 -2.63
C LEU A 59 -82.76 73.49 -3.24
N ALA A 60 -83.89 73.19 -2.57
CA ALA A 60 -85.20 73.70 -2.97
C ALA A 60 -85.48 75.09 -2.39
N LYS A 61 -86.18 75.96 -3.13
CA LYS A 61 -86.48 77.33 -2.73
C LYS A 61 -87.67 77.40 -1.77
N ILE A 62 -87.56 78.25 -0.75
CA ILE A 62 -88.63 78.53 0.21
C ILE A 62 -88.87 80.05 0.26
N ALA A 63 -90.14 80.43 0.38
CA ALA A 63 -90.56 81.82 0.57
C ALA A 63 -90.98 82.09 2.01
N HIS A 64 -90.35 83.06 2.68
CA HIS A 64 -90.68 83.48 4.05
C HIS A 64 -91.10 84.96 4.11
N SER A 65 -91.93 85.32 5.10
CA SER A 65 -92.25 86.72 5.39
C SER A 65 -91.08 87.43 6.08
N ALA A 66 -91.03 88.75 5.98
CA ALA A 66 -90.00 89.54 6.66
C ALA A 66 -90.01 89.35 8.19
N ALA A 67 -91.20 89.22 8.79
CA ALA A 67 -91.35 88.96 10.23
C ALA A 67 -90.74 87.61 10.66
N SER A 68 -90.99 86.52 9.92
CA SER A 68 -90.38 85.21 10.26
C SER A 68 -88.86 85.23 10.04
N LEU A 69 -88.38 85.89 9.00
CA LEU A 69 -86.94 86.01 8.75
C LEU A 69 -86.25 86.84 9.85
N ALA A 70 -86.93 87.86 10.37
CA ALA A 70 -86.47 88.65 11.48
C ALA A 70 -86.41 87.87 12.80
N GLU A 71 -87.38 86.99 13.03
CA GLU A 71 -87.37 86.05 14.16
C GLU A 71 -86.20 85.07 14.07
N PHE A 72 -85.98 84.45 12.89
CA PHE A 72 -84.89 83.47 12.72
C PHE A 72 -83.49 84.03 12.94
N VAL A 73 -83.28 85.30 12.57
CA VAL A 73 -81.97 85.96 12.70
C VAL A 73 -81.89 86.84 13.95
N GLU A 74 -82.95 86.84 14.77
CA GLU A 74 -83.06 87.62 16.01
C GLU A 74 -82.71 89.12 15.79
N GLN A 75 -83.36 89.74 14.80
CA GLN A 75 -83.18 91.16 14.46
C GLN A 75 -84.53 91.88 14.37
N PRO A 76 -84.56 93.22 14.52
CA PRO A 76 -85.80 93.99 14.35
C PRO A 76 -86.34 93.88 12.92
N VAL A 77 -87.66 93.68 12.77
CA VAL A 77 -88.33 93.47 11.48
C VAL A 77 -88.01 94.58 10.47
N GLY A 78 -88.05 95.86 10.88
CA GLY A 78 -87.75 96.99 9.99
C GLY A 78 -86.33 97.00 9.42
N LYS A 79 -85.35 96.41 10.13
CA LYS A 79 -83.98 96.27 9.60
C LYS A 79 -83.91 95.18 8.53
N ILE A 80 -84.63 94.08 8.73
CA ILE A 80 -84.72 92.99 7.76
C ILE A 80 -85.48 93.42 6.51
N GLU A 81 -86.60 94.14 6.65
CA GLU A 81 -87.34 94.69 5.51
C GLU A 81 -86.49 95.64 4.66
N SER A 82 -85.67 96.49 5.28
CA SER A 82 -84.73 97.35 4.58
C SER A 82 -83.72 96.54 3.75
N ILE A 83 -83.16 95.46 4.32
CA ILE A 83 -82.22 94.57 3.63
C ILE A 83 -82.92 93.79 2.50
N LEU A 84 -84.11 93.23 2.75
CA LEU A 84 -84.88 92.47 1.75
C LEU A 84 -85.29 93.35 0.56
N THR A 85 -85.69 94.59 0.81
CA THR A 85 -86.02 95.57 -0.24
C THR A 85 -84.79 95.94 -1.07
N LYS A 86 -83.61 96.07 -0.44
CA LYS A 86 -82.34 96.27 -1.15
C LYS A 86 -81.99 95.05 -2.03
N LEU A 87 -82.16 93.84 -1.53
CA LEU A 87 -81.91 92.59 -2.27
C LEU A 87 -82.92 92.34 -3.41
N GLU A 88 -84.17 92.77 -3.23
CA GLU A 88 -85.19 92.77 -4.28
C GLU A 88 -84.82 93.72 -5.41
N ARG A 89 -84.34 94.94 -5.10
CA ARG A 89 -83.85 95.90 -6.11
C ARG A 89 -82.67 95.35 -6.92
N LEU A 90 -81.80 94.55 -6.29
CA LEU A 90 -80.70 93.86 -6.96
C LEU A 90 -81.13 92.60 -7.74
N ARG A 91 -82.44 92.28 -7.78
CA ARG A 91 -83.01 91.07 -8.40
C ARG A 91 -82.46 89.76 -7.85
N ILE A 92 -81.89 89.77 -6.65
CA ILE A 92 -81.40 88.58 -5.95
C ILE A 92 -82.57 87.83 -5.32
N LEU A 93 -83.51 88.58 -4.73
CA LEU A 93 -84.75 88.06 -4.20
C LEU A 93 -85.94 88.50 -5.06
N ARG A 94 -86.99 87.69 -5.04
CA ARG A 94 -88.29 87.97 -5.64
C ARG A 94 -89.33 88.09 -4.52
N ARG A 95 -90.09 89.18 -4.52
CA ARG A 95 -91.24 89.38 -3.64
C ARG A 95 -92.47 88.71 -4.26
N ILE A 96 -93.16 87.91 -3.45
CA ILE A 96 -94.41 87.23 -3.77
C ILE A 96 -95.51 87.90 -2.93
N PRO A 97 -96.37 88.72 -3.55
CA PRO A 97 -97.46 89.35 -2.83
C PRO A 97 -98.57 88.34 -2.52
N VAL A 98 -98.98 88.26 -1.26
CA VAL A 98 -100.10 87.42 -0.85
C VAL A 98 -101.38 88.25 -0.92
N HIS A 99 -102.24 87.98 -1.90
CA HIS A 99 -103.41 88.82 -2.16
C HIS A 99 -104.43 88.74 -1.01
N GLY A 100 -104.79 89.90 -0.44
CA GLY A 100 -105.89 90.06 0.52
C GLY A 100 -105.51 90.55 1.93
N ILE A 101 -104.22 90.65 2.28
CA ILE A 101 -103.75 91.21 3.56
C ILE A 101 -102.45 91.99 3.30
N ALA A 102 -102.44 93.30 3.55
CA ALA A 102 -101.45 94.24 3.03
C ALA A 102 -100.04 94.21 3.67
N ASP A 103 -99.77 93.31 4.63
CA ASP A 103 -98.48 93.23 5.36
C ASP A 103 -97.89 91.79 5.43
N LEU A 104 -98.24 90.91 4.49
CA LEU A 104 -97.87 89.48 4.54
C LEU A 104 -97.09 88.98 3.32
N ASP A 105 -96.31 89.86 2.71
CA ASP A 105 -95.49 89.51 1.55
C ASP A 105 -94.35 88.56 1.90
N ARG A 106 -94.07 87.62 0.99
CA ARG A 106 -93.02 86.60 1.16
C ARG A 106 -91.90 86.81 0.15
N PHE A 107 -90.66 86.52 0.55
CA PHE A 107 -89.46 86.68 -0.28
C PHE A 107 -88.84 85.32 -0.59
N GLU A 108 -88.49 85.06 -1.86
CA GLU A 108 -87.78 83.85 -2.32
C GLU A 108 -86.55 84.21 -3.18
N ILE A 109 -85.60 83.29 -3.38
CA ILE A 109 -84.43 83.52 -4.24
C ILE A 109 -84.80 83.42 -5.73
N ALA A 110 -84.32 84.34 -6.57
CA ALA A 110 -84.61 84.38 -8.02
C ALA A 110 -84.04 83.17 -8.82
N HIS A 111 -84.63 82.83 -9.98
CA HIS A 111 -84.38 81.57 -10.72
C HIS A 111 -83.01 81.47 -11.43
N ASP A 112 -82.38 82.59 -11.76
CA ASP A 112 -81.22 82.60 -12.67
C ASP A 112 -79.87 82.32 -11.96
N MET A 113 -79.88 82.17 -10.63
CA MET A 113 -78.68 82.03 -9.80
C MET A 113 -78.16 80.57 -9.64
N LEU A 114 -78.96 79.54 -9.92
CA LEU A 114 -78.51 78.14 -9.73
C LEU A 114 -78.13 77.41 -11.03
N GLY A 115 -78.55 77.92 -12.19
CA GLY A 115 -78.38 77.24 -13.48
C GLY A 115 -76.93 77.17 -14.00
N LYS A 116 -76.10 78.20 -13.80
CA LYS A 116 -74.72 78.26 -14.33
C LYS A 116 -73.72 77.39 -13.56
N ALA A 117 -73.95 77.14 -12.26
CA ALA A 117 -73.01 76.40 -11.41
C ALA A 117 -73.00 74.88 -11.71
N ILE A 118 -74.15 74.32 -12.11
CA ILE A 118 -74.31 72.88 -12.34
C ILE A 118 -73.76 72.45 -13.72
N VAL A 119 -73.84 73.33 -14.72
CA VAL A 119 -73.36 73.06 -16.09
C VAL A 119 -71.83 72.91 -16.16
N ASN A 120 -71.08 73.59 -15.28
CA ASN A 120 -69.62 73.53 -15.26
C ASN A 120 -69.03 72.34 -14.46
N TRP A 121 -69.82 71.64 -13.64
CA TRP A 121 -69.33 70.56 -12.77
C TRP A 121 -69.18 69.20 -13.46
N ARG A 122 -70.06 68.90 -14.42
CA ARG A 122 -70.21 67.57 -15.04
C ARG A 122 -68.95 67.04 -15.78
N PRO A 123 -68.15 67.85 -16.50
CA PRO A 123 -66.98 67.35 -17.23
C PRO A 123 -65.80 66.94 -16.33
N SER A 124 -65.62 67.60 -15.17
CA SER A 124 -64.48 67.38 -14.27
C SER A 124 -64.59 66.10 -13.43
N TYR A 125 -65.82 65.62 -13.19
CA TYR A 125 -66.07 64.40 -12.42
C TYR A 125 -65.75 63.12 -13.22
N LEU A 126 -66.14 63.07 -14.49
CA LEU A 126 -65.97 61.87 -15.34
C LEU A 126 -64.50 61.51 -15.61
N LYS A 127 -63.59 62.48 -15.58
CA LYS A 127 -62.15 62.25 -15.84
C LYS A 127 -61.41 61.61 -14.64
N LYS A 128 -61.93 61.73 -13.42
CA LYS A 128 -61.27 61.24 -12.19
C LYS A 128 -61.64 59.79 -11.82
N THR A 129 -62.81 59.32 -12.25
CA THR A 129 -63.29 57.96 -11.94
C THR A 129 -62.63 56.86 -12.78
N GLU A 130 -62.18 57.17 -14.00
CA GLU A 130 -61.56 56.17 -14.90
C GLU A 130 -60.15 55.76 -14.44
N LEU A 131 -59.36 56.70 -13.91
CA LEU A 131 -58.00 56.45 -13.43
C LEU A 131 -57.97 55.59 -12.15
N SER A 132 -58.97 55.71 -11.27
CA SER A 132 -59.00 54.94 -10.02
C SER A 132 -59.21 53.45 -10.24
N ARG A 133 -59.97 53.05 -11.27
CA ARG A 133 -60.24 51.63 -11.57
C ARG A 133 -59.03 50.87 -12.11
N GLN A 134 -58.13 51.55 -12.82
CA GLN A 134 -56.93 50.92 -13.39
C GLN A 134 -55.87 50.60 -12.32
N TRP A 135 -55.74 51.42 -11.29
CA TRP A 135 -54.76 51.22 -10.21
C TRP A 135 -55.10 50.06 -9.27
N ASP A 136 -56.38 49.82 -8.98
CA ASP A 136 -56.80 48.72 -8.11
C ASP A 136 -56.55 47.33 -8.72
N HIS A 137 -56.59 47.21 -10.06
CA HIS A 137 -56.39 45.93 -10.74
C HIS A 137 -54.91 45.49 -10.76
N ILE A 138 -53.97 46.45 -10.79
CA ILE A 138 -52.52 46.18 -10.75
C ILE A 138 -52.10 45.75 -9.35
N ARG A 139 -52.62 46.42 -8.30
CA ARG A 139 -52.24 46.18 -6.90
C ARG A 139 -52.61 44.78 -6.39
N GLN A 140 -53.72 44.21 -6.86
CA GLN A 140 -54.14 42.86 -6.45
C GLN A 140 -53.30 41.74 -7.10
N LYS A 141 -52.77 41.94 -8.32
CA LYS A 141 -51.91 40.94 -8.97
C LYS A 141 -50.54 40.85 -8.31
N THR A 142 -49.95 41.98 -7.93
CA THR A 142 -48.62 42.02 -7.28
C THR A 142 -48.64 41.38 -5.89
N LEU A 143 -49.70 41.60 -5.10
CA LEU A 143 -49.84 41.00 -3.76
C LEU A 143 -49.99 39.48 -3.78
N LYS A 144 -50.65 38.92 -4.80
CA LYS A 144 -50.79 37.45 -4.95
C LYS A 144 -49.45 36.78 -5.27
N TRP A 145 -48.66 37.36 -6.16
CA TRP A 145 -47.35 36.80 -6.53
C TRP A 145 -46.31 36.94 -5.41
N SER A 146 -46.34 38.02 -4.61
CA SER A 146 -45.44 38.15 -3.45
C SER A 146 -45.71 37.12 -2.35
N LEU A 147 -46.98 36.74 -2.15
CA LEU A 147 -47.34 35.75 -1.13
C LEU A 147 -46.88 34.33 -1.52
N VAL A 148 -47.02 33.97 -2.79
CA VAL A 148 -46.55 32.68 -3.32
C VAL A 148 -45.02 32.58 -3.23
N ALA A 149 -44.30 33.66 -3.56
CA ALA A 149 -42.84 33.70 -3.45
C ALA A 149 -42.35 33.53 -1.99
N ALA A 150 -43.05 34.13 -1.01
CA ALA A 150 -42.70 34.01 0.40
C ALA A 150 -42.86 32.56 0.92
N VAL A 151 -43.92 31.86 0.51
CA VAL A 151 -44.16 30.46 0.92
C VAL A 151 -43.09 29.53 0.33
N VAL A 152 -42.71 29.74 -0.94
CA VAL A 152 -41.63 28.96 -1.58
C VAL A 152 -40.29 29.22 -0.89
N ALA A 153 -39.98 30.47 -0.56
CA ALA A 153 -38.75 30.81 0.16
C ALA A 153 -38.66 30.16 1.54
N LEU A 154 -39.76 30.14 2.30
CA LEU A 154 -39.83 29.46 3.60
C LEU A 154 -39.66 27.94 3.47
N GLY A 155 -40.22 27.32 2.42
CA GLY A 155 -40.01 25.90 2.13
C GLY A 155 -38.55 25.56 1.83
N ILE A 156 -37.88 26.39 1.02
CA ILE A 156 -36.45 26.24 0.71
C ILE A 156 -35.60 26.40 1.98
N LEU A 157 -35.91 27.39 2.82
CA LEU A 157 -35.20 27.61 4.08
C LEU A 157 -35.31 26.41 5.04
N GLY A 158 -36.49 25.80 5.13
CA GLY A 158 -36.72 24.60 5.94
C GLY A 158 -35.90 23.39 5.45
N VAL A 159 -35.81 23.18 4.14
CA VAL A 159 -34.98 22.11 3.56
C VAL A 159 -33.50 22.34 3.85
N LEU A 160 -33.01 23.58 3.70
CA LEU A 160 -31.63 23.94 4.00
C LEU A 160 -31.28 23.72 5.48
N LEU A 161 -32.19 24.04 6.41
CA LEU A 161 -32.01 23.81 7.84
C LEU A 161 -31.87 22.31 8.16
N VAL A 162 -32.71 21.47 7.57
CA VAL A 162 -32.65 20.01 7.76
C VAL A 162 -31.33 19.45 7.21
N LEU A 163 -30.87 19.93 6.06
CA LEU A 163 -29.57 19.53 5.50
C LEU A 163 -28.41 19.96 6.39
N ALA A 164 -28.45 21.18 6.94
CA ALA A 164 -27.42 21.67 7.87
C ALA A 164 -27.34 20.84 9.16
N VAL A 165 -28.49 20.47 9.75
CA VAL A 165 -28.53 19.61 10.95
C VAL A 165 -28.00 18.21 10.65
N LYS A 166 -28.35 17.64 9.49
CA LYS A 166 -27.82 16.34 9.05
C LYS A 166 -26.31 16.38 8.84
N ALA A 167 -25.79 17.43 8.21
CA ALA A 167 -24.35 17.63 8.01
C ALA A 167 -23.60 17.75 9.35
N GLN A 168 -24.13 18.52 10.30
CA GLN A 168 -23.52 18.69 11.62
C GLN A 168 -23.50 17.38 12.45
N LYS A 169 -24.54 16.55 12.32
CA LYS A 169 -24.58 15.23 12.97
C LYS A 169 -23.56 14.25 12.36
N ALA A 170 -23.43 14.26 11.03
CA ALA A 170 -22.44 13.44 10.33
C ALA A 170 -21.00 13.84 10.71
N GLU A 171 -20.72 15.15 10.82
CA GLU A 171 -19.40 15.64 11.21
C GLU A 171 -19.04 15.24 12.66
N ARG A 172 -20.00 15.28 13.59
CA ARG A 172 -19.78 14.84 14.98
C ARG A 172 -19.48 13.34 15.07
N MET A 173 -20.23 12.49 14.34
CA MET A 173 -19.96 11.05 14.27
C MET A 173 -18.58 10.76 13.66
N ALA A 174 -18.22 11.45 12.57
CA ALA A 174 -16.91 11.29 11.96
C ALA A 174 -15.76 11.69 12.90
N ARG A 175 -15.94 12.72 13.74
CA ARG A 175 -14.93 13.12 14.74
C ARG A 175 -14.78 12.09 15.85
N THR A 176 -15.87 11.56 16.39
CA THR A 176 -15.80 10.52 17.43
C THR A 176 -15.20 9.21 16.92
N ASP A 177 -15.54 8.83 15.68
CA ASP A 177 -14.97 7.64 15.04
C ASP A 177 -13.47 7.83 14.75
N ALA A 178 -13.05 9.04 14.35
CA ALA A 178 -11.64 9.35 14.16
C ALA A 178 -10.84 9.38 15.49
N GLU A 179 -11.42 9.87 16.57
CA GLU A 179 -10.79 9.87 17.90
C GLU A 179 -10.64 8.45 18.46
N THR A 180 -11.67 7.62 18.34
CA THR A 180 -11.61 6.21 18.77
C THR A 180 -10.61 5.40 17.94
N GLN A 181 -10.55 5.62 16.62
CA GLN A 181 -9.52 4.99 15.78
C GLN A 181 -8.10 5.43 16.16
N ARG A 182 -7.91 6.70 16.53
CA ARG A 182 -6.61 7.20 16.98
C ARG A 182 -6.17 6.57 18.30
N THR A 183 -7.07 6.41 19.26
CA THR A 183 -6.71 5.79 20.55
C THR A 183 -6.38 4.31 20.38
N LEU A 184 -7.14 3.60 19.55
CA LEU A 184 -6.92 2.18 19.26
C LEU A 184 -5.59 1.97 18.52
N ALA A 185 -5.27 2.83 17.55
CA ALA A 185 -3.98 2.79 16.86
C ALA A 185 -2.79 3.11 17.78
N LEU A 186 -2.96 3.98 18.77
CA LEU A 186 -1.90 4.28 19.76
C LEU A 186 -1.67 3.10 20.70
N GLU A 187 -2.72 2.42 21.14
CA GLU A 187 -2.62 1.20 21.95
C GLU A 187 -1.95 0.07 21.17
N GLU A 188 -2.38 -0.20 19.93
CA GLU A 188 -1.76 -1.20 19.06
C GLU A 188 -0.27 -0.90 18.81
N ASN A 189 0.10 0.37 18.61
CA ASN A 189 1.48 0.76 18.41
C ASN A 189 2.33 0.63 19.71
N ALA A 190 1.73 0.90 20.88
CA ALA A 190 2.39 0.69 22.17
C ALA A 190 2.62 -0.81 22.45
N GLU A 191 1.66 -1.67 22.11
CA GLU A 191 1.82 -3.12 22.21
C GLU A 191 2.87 -3.65 21.25
N ALA A 192 2.85 -3.20 19.99
CA ALA A 192 3.86 -3.56 19.00
C ALA A 192 5.28 -3.15 19.45
N LYS A 193 5.43 -1.95 20.03
CA LYS A 193 6.71 -1.49 20.58
C LYS A 193 7.20 -2.38 21.73
N ARG A 194 6.32 -2.75 22.67
CA ARG A 194 6.68 -3.67 23.77
C ARG A 194 7.08 -5.06 23.28
N GLN A 195 6.41 -5.58 22.25
CA GLN A 195 6.77 -6.85 21.62
C GLN A 195 8.14 -6.76 20.93
N TYR A 196 8.42 -5.65 20.25
CA TYR A 196 9.72 -5.39 19.63
C TYR A 196 10.85 -5.34 20.67
N GLU A 197 10.66 -4.59 21.76
CA GLU A 197 11.66 -4.49 22.84
C GLU A 197 11.94 -5.85 23.51
N ARG A 198 10.90 -6.67 23.72
CA ARG A 198 11.06 -8.05 24.22
C ARG A 198 11.81 -8.95 23.25
N ALA A 199 11.45 -8.92 21.97
CA ALA A 199 12.13 -9.71 20.94
C ALA A 199 13.61 -9.30 20.80
N GLN A 200 13.92 -8.00 20.94
CA GLN A 200 15.28 -7.52 20.94
C GLN A 200 16.07 -8.04 22.15
N ALA A 201 15.51 -7.96 23.37
CA ALA A 201 16.14 -8.47 24.58
C ALA A 201 16.36 -9.99 24.53
N GLU A 202 15.39 -10.75 24.00
CA GLU A 202 15.53 -12.20 23.77
C GLU A 202 16.62 -12.51 22.73
N SER A 203 16.69 -11.74 21.64
CA SER A 203 17.76 -11.86 20.63
C SER A 203 19.15 -11.60 21.24
N GLU A 204 19.29 -10.54 22.05
CA GLU A 204 20.54 -10.22 22.74
C GLU A 204 20.96 -11.35 23.70
N ALA A 205 20.04 -11.88 24.50
CA ALA A 205 20.30 -13.03 25.38
C ALA A 205 20.67 -14.31 24.61
N VAL A 206 20.05 -14.54 23.45
CA VAL A 206 20.39 -15.65 22.55
C VAL A 206 21.79 -15.47 21.97
N GLN A 207 22.18 -14.25 21.62
CA GLN A 207 23.53 -13.95 21.10
C GLN A 207 24.62 -14.14 22.15
N THR A 208 24.40 -13.72 23.39
CA THR A 208 25.35 -13.93 24.49
C THR A 208 25.54 -15.41 24.78
N LEU A 209 24.45 -16.16 24.93
CA LEU A 209 24.50 -17.61 25.12
C LEU A 209 25.17 -18.33 23.93
N ALA A 210 24.87 -17.90 22.69
CA ALA A 210 25.53 -18.45 21.50
C ALA A 210 27.04 -18.17 21.50
N SER A 211 27.47 -16.99 21.96
CA SER A 211 28.89 -16.65 22.08
C SER A 211 29.62 -17.50 23.12
N GLU A 212 28.97 -17.81 24.23
CA GLU A 212 29.51 -18.69 25.27
C GLU A 212 29.61 -20.13 24.78
N LEU A 213 28.57 -20.65 24.12
CA LEU A 213 28.61 -21.97 23.48
C LEU A 213 29.70 -22.08 22.41
N ARG A 214 29.95 -21.02 21.62
CA ARG A 214 31.09 -20.97 20.67
C ARG A 214 32.42 -21.07 21.39
N SER A 215 32.57 -20.40 22.54
CA SER A 215 33.80 -20.46 23.33
C SER A 215 34.09 -21.87 23.83
N GLN A 216 33.06 -22.59 24.30
CA GLN A 216 33.17 -23.98 24.74
C GLN A 216 33.50 -24.93 23.59
N ALA A 217 32.82 -24.79 22.44
CA ALA A 217 33.10 -25.60 21.26
C ALA A 217 34.54 -25.41 20.74
N ARG A 218 35.05 -24.17 20.78
CA ARG A 218 36.45 -23.87 20.45
C ARG A 218 37.42 -24.53 21.43
N GLU A 219 37.11 -24.49 22.73
CA GLU A 219 37.92 -25.15 23.75
C GLU A 219 37.99 -26.67 23.53
N GLU A 220 36.86 -27.32 23.27
CA GLU A 220 36.82 -28.75 22.92
C GLU A 220 37.63 -29.07 21.66
N SER A 221 37.50 -28.27 20.61
CA SER A 221 38.29 -28.42 19.38
C SER A 221 39.80 -28.30 19.67
N THR A 222 40.22 -27.34 20.50
CA THR A 222 41.63 -27.24 20.90
C THR A 222 42.13 -28.43 21.73
N LYS A 223 41.29 -28.98 22.62
CA LYS A 223 41.63 -30.20 23.38
C LYS A 223 41.79 -31.41 22.47
N ARG A 224 40.90 -31.57 21.48
CA ARG A 224 40.99 -32.62 20.45
C ARG A 224 42.29 -32.50 19.64
N GLU A 225 42.63 -31.28 19.24
CA GLU A 225 43.88 -30.99 18.52
C GLU A 225 45.12 -31.35 19.36
N GLN A 226 45.17 -30.91 20.62
CA GLN A 226 46.27 -31.23 21.54
C GLN A 226 46.43 -32.74 21.75
N LEU A 227 45.31 -33.48 21.87
CA LEU A 227 45.34 -34.93 22.00
C LEU A 227 45.86 -35.60 20.73
N GLY A 228 45.41 -35.17 19.55
CA GLY A 228 45.90 -35.66 18.27
C GLY A 228 47.40 -35.42 18.08
N ASN A 229 47.91 -34.24 18.47
CA ASN A 229 49.34 -33.93 18.41
C ASN A 229 50.17 -34.79 19.37
N LYS A 230 49.65 -35.08 20.58
CA LYS A 230 50.30 -36.01 21.52
C LYS A 230 50.34 -37.44 20.97
N LEU A 231 49.26 -37.91 20.36
CA LEU A 231 49.24 -39.24 19.72
C LEU A 231 50.24 -39.32 18.56
N GLN A 232 50.38 -38.26 17.74
CA GLN A 232 51.42 -38.21 16.70
C GLN A 232 52.85 -38.23 17.26
N GLN A 233 53.09 -37.62 18.44
CA GLN A 233 54.38 -37.74 19.12
C GLN A 233 54.63 -39.20 19.55
N VAL A 234 53.60 -39.90 20.02
CA VAL A 234 53.68 -41.33 20.35
C VAL A 234 53.99 -42.15 19.10
N THR A 235 53.32 -41.91 17.97
CA THR A 235 53.62 -42.59 16.69
C THR A 235 55.08 -42.39 16.30
N LYS A 236 55.61 -41.15 16.35
CA LYS A 236 57.04 -40.88 16.04
C LYS A 236 58.02 -41.63 16.94
N VAL A 237 57.69 -41.79 18.22
CA VAL A 237 58.52 -42.57 19.16
C VAL A 237 58.49 -44.05 18.80
N ILE A 238 57.32 -44.57 18.42
CA ILE A 238 57.16 -45.96 17.97
C ILE A 238 57.91 -46.18 16.65
N ASP A 239 57.83 -45.27 15.68
CA ASP A 239 58.57 -45.35 14.42
C ASP A 239 60.08 -45.40 14.67
N GLY A 240 60.60 -44.50 15.52
CA GLY A 240 62.03 -44.50 15.88
C GLY A 240 62.46 -45.73 16.69
N PHE A 241 61.55 -46.40 17.38
CA PHE A 241 61.80 -47.70 18.01
C PHE A 241 61.81 -48.83 16.98
N LEU A 242 60.85 -48.86 16.05
CA LEU A 242 60.74 -49.86 14.98
C LEU A 242 61.91 -49.78 13.99
N GLU A 243 62.47 -48.58 13.76
CA GLU A 243 63.72 -48.41 13.00
C GLU A 243 64.91 -49.13 13.65
N LYS A 244 64.96 -49.18 14.98
CA LYS A 244 66.03 -49.83 15.75
C LYS A 244 65.76 -51.30 16.03
N HIS A 245 64.50 -51.71 16.07
CA HIS A 245 64.06 -53.05 16.42
C HIS A 245 62.97 -53.57 15.46
N PRO A 246 63.35 -53.99 14.23
CA PRO A 246 62.41 -54.40 13.19
C PRO A 246 61.58 -55.64 13.57
N ASP A 247 62.11 -56.49 14.45
CA ASP A 247 61.48 -57.76 14.86
C ASP A 247 60.12 -57.56 15.54
N TYR A 248 59.89 -56.38 16.14
CA TYR A 248 58.64 -56.03 16.83
C TYR A 248 57.59 -55.39 15.91
N LYS A 249 57.87 -55.25 14.61
CA LYS A 249 56.96 -54.59 13.65
C LYS A 249 55.59 -55.25 13.61
N ASN A 250 55.53 -56.58 13.55
CA ASN A 250 54.26 -57.31 13.47
C ASN A 250 53.47 -57.24 14.80
N GLU A 251 54.15 -57.15 15.94
CA GLU A 251 53.51 -57.04 17.26
C GLU A 251 52.91 -55.64 17.50
N LEU A 252 53.56 -54.60 16.98
CA LEU A 252 53.14 -53.20 17.13
C LEU A 252 52.28 -52.67 15.97
N GLN A 253 52.12 -53.44 14.88
CA GLN A 253 51.36 -53.02 13.69
C GLN A 253 49.90 -52.70 14.00
N ASP A 254 49.20 -53.58 14.73
CA ASP A 254 47.80 -53.35 15.11
C ASP A 254 47.63 -52.13 16.03
N ALA A 255 48.60 -51.89 16.92
CA ALA A 255 48.58 -50.73 17.80
C ALA A 255 48.87 -49.41 17.07
N THR A 256 49.86 -49.41 16.16
CA THR A 256 50.18 -48.24 15.32
C THR A 256 49.02 -47.92 14.38
N GLU A 257 48.43 -48.92 13.73
CA GLU A 257 47.27 -48.72 12.86
C GLU A 257 46.06 -48.16 13.64
N LYS A 258 45.80 -48.64 14.86
CA LYS A 258 44.74 -48.07 15.72
C LYS A 258 45.03 -46.64 16.16
N ILE A 259 46.29 -46.32 16.47
CA ILE A 259 46.70 -44.95 16.82
C ILE A 259 46.54 -44.03 15.62
N ASP A 260 46.97 -44.46 14.43
CA ASP A 260 46.85 -43.68 13.20
C ASP A 260 45.39 -43.47 12.82
N GLN A 261 44.53 -44.50 12.92
CA GLN A 261 43.08 -44.37 12.76
C GLN A 261 42.47 -43.40 13.79
N ALA A 262 42.97 -43.39 15.03
CA ALA A 262 42.49 -42.47 16.07
C ALA A 262 42.94 -41.02 15.81
N VAL A 263 44.20 -40.83 15.38
CA VAL A 263 44.76 -39.53 14.98
C VAL A 263 43.98 -38.98 13.79
N GLU A 264 43.73 -39.81 12.77
CA GLU A 264 42.96 -39.44 11.59
C GLU A 264 41.55 -38.99 12.00
N LYS A 265 40.85 -39.78 12.84
CA LYS A 265 39.51 -39.39 13.35
C LYS A 265 39.51 -38.09 14.15
N LEU A 266 40.53 -37.84 14.97
CA LEU A 266 40.62 -36.62 15.79
C LEU A 266 40.96 -35.38 14.96
N GLN A 267 41.63 -35.55 13.82
CA GLN A 267 42.11 -34.47 12.97
C GLN A 267 41.29 -34.28 11.69
N ASN A 268 40.35 -35.19 11.40
CA ASN A 268 39.46 -35.07 10.26
C ASN A 268 38.54 -33.85 10.44
N PRO A 269 38.55 -32.88 9.51
CA PRO A 269 37.66 -31.74 9.58
C PRO A 269 36.18 -32.15 9.46
N ARG A 270 35.86 -33.31 8.89
CA ARG A 270 34.50 -33.85 8.85
C ARG A 270 34.06 -34.31 10.25
N ILE A 271 33.21 -33.50 10.90
CA ILE A 271 32.74 -33.75 12.26
C ILE A 271 31.54 -34.71 12.26
N ALA A 272 30.71 -34.67 11.23
CA ALA A 272 29.50 -35.47 11.15
C ALA A 272 29.08 -35.82 9.72
N THR A 273 28.42 -36.96 9.59
CA THR A 273 27.68 -37.38 8.40
C THR A 273 26.20 -37.48 8.77
N LEU A 274 25.35 -36.85 7.97
CA LEU A 274 23.90 -36.83 8.11
C LEU A 274 23.31 -37.72 7.02
N ASP A 275 22.83 -38.90 7.41
CA ASP A 275 22.18 -39.87 6.53
C ASP A 275 20.71 -40.03 6.97
N PRO A 276 19.75 -39.40 6.26
CA PRO A 276 18.32 -39.58 6.53
C PRO A 276 17.77 -40.92 6.00
N GLY A 277 18.62 -41.79 5.44
CA GLY A 277 18.26 -43.10 4.89
C GLY A 277 17.58 -43.03 3.51
N ALA A 278 17.70 -41.90 2.82
CA ALA A 278 17.17 -41.68 1.48
C ALA A 278 17.91 -40.52 0.78
N PRO A 279 17.85 -40.44 -0.56
CA PRO A 279 18.42 -39.33 -1.31
C PRO A 279 18.01 -37.95 -0.77
N ILE A 280 18.99 -37.16 -0.35
CA ILE A 280 18.89 -35.75 0.01
C ILE A 280 18.76 -34.91 -1.26
N ARG A 281 17.77 -34.02 -1.28
CA ARG A 281 17.57 -33.05 -2.37
C ARG A 281 17.82 -31.61 -1.94
N ALA A 282 17.68 -31.31 -0.65
CA ALA A 282 17.99 -30.01 -0.11
C ALA A 282 18.47 -30.12 1.35
N ALA A 283 19.46 -29.31 1.71
CA ALA A 283 19.92 -29.16 3.08
C ALA A 283 20.23 -27.67 3.36
N ARG A 284 19.78 -27.16 4.51
CA ARG A 284 20.06 -25.77 4.93
C ARG A 284 20.29 -25.67 6.44
N TYR A 285 21.18 -24.78 6.83
CA TYR A 285 21.25 -24.27 8.20
C TYR A 285 20.05 -23.39 8.55
N SER A 286 19.61 -23.45 9.80
CA SER A 286 18.75 -22.44 10.39
C SER A 286 19.49 -21.11 10.53
N PRO A 287 18.82 -19.95 10.49
CA PRO A 287 19.48 -18.63 10.55
C PRO A 287 20.26 -18.39 11.85
N ASP A 288 19.84 -19.03 12.94
CA ASP A 288 20.55 -19.01 14.23
C ASP A 288 21.74 -20.00 14.29
N GLY A 289 21.94 -20.79 13.23
CA GLY A 289 22.99 -21.80 13.10
C GLY A 289 22.83 -23.04 13.98
N ARG A 290 21.73 -23.19 14.73
CA ARG A 290 21.57 -24.29 15.71
C ARG A 290 21.16 -25.61 15.07
N TYR A 291 20.44 -25.54 13.96
CA TYR A 291 19.80 -26.70 13.34
C TYR A 291 20.14 -26.80 11.86
N ILE A 292 20.06 -28.00 11.33
CA ILE A 292 20.13 -28.30 9.90
C ILE A 292 18.85 -29.00 9.52
N ALA A 293 18.12 -28.45 8.55
CA ALA A 293 16.97 -29.10 7.94
C ALA A 293 17.41 -29.84 6.68
N ILE A 294 16.97 -31.09 6.54
CA ILE A 294 17.26 -31.94 5.39
C ILE A 294 15.94 -32.43 4.80
N GLY A 295 15.74 -32.12 3.52
CA GLY A 295 14.66 -32.63 2.69
C GLY A 295 15.13 -33.82 1.85
N SER A 296 14.37 -34.91 1.90
CA SER A 296 14.73 -36.16 1.22
C SER A 296 13.62 -36.71 0.32
N GLU A 297 14.01 -37.61 -0.60
CA GLU A 297 13.11 -38.27 -1.54
C GLU A 297 12.12 -39.24 -0.88
N ASN A 298 12.42 -39.73 0.32
CA ASN A 298 11.47 -40.49 1.13
C ASN A 298 10.31 -39.64 1.67
N LYS A 299 10.14 -38.40 1.17
CA LYS A 299 9.06 -37.48 1.52
C LYS A 299 9.11 -36.99 2.96
N LEU A 300 10.28 -37.07 3.59
CA LEU A 300 10.49 -36.62 4.95
C LEU A 300 11.31 -35.34 4.97
N LEU A 301 10.97 -34.50 5.94
CA LEU A 301 11.80 -33.42 6.43
C LEU A 301 12.40 -33.90 7.75
N SER A 302 13.73 -33.89 7.86
CA SER A 302 14.46 -34.24 9.08
C SER A 302 15.20 -33.01 9.60
N LEU A 303 15.26 -32.88 10.93
CA LEU A 303 15.96 -31.80 11.62
C LEU A 303 17.10 -32.38 12.42
N TRP A 304 18.28 -31.80 12.27
CA TRP A 304 19.53 -32.25 12.87
C TRP A 304 20.14 -31.13 13.70
N SER A 305 20.91 -31.50 14.73
CA SER A 305 21.75 -30.55 15.45
C SER A 305 22.92 -30.09 14.57
N ARG A 306 23.39 -28.85 14.77
CA ARG A 306 24.64 -28.32 14.21
C ARG A 306 25.85 -29.23 14.48
N SER A 307 25.87 -29.93 15.61
CA SER A 307 26.93 -30.89 15.96
C SER A 307 26.85 -32.23 15.21
N GLY A 308 25.79 -32.43 14.42
CA GLY A 308 25.45 -33.71 13.81
C GLY A 308 25.00 -34.77 14.81
N GLY A 309 25.20 -36.05 14.46
CA GLY A 309 24.84 -37.19 15.30
C GLY A 309 23.59 -37.90 14.82
N LYS A 310 22.57 -38.02 15.68
CA LYS A 310 21.26 -38.55 15.30
C LYS A 310 20.30 -37.40 14.97
N PRO A 311 19.30 -37.61 14.10
CA PRO A 311 18.28 -36.60 13.86
C PRO A 311 17.55 -36.28 15.17
N LEU A 312 17.28 -35.00 15.43
CA LEU A 312 16.60 -34.53 16.64
C LEU A 312 15.17 -35.10 16.72
N ALA A 313 14.56 -35.35 15.56
CA ALA A 313 13.35 -36.12 15.41
C ALA A 313 13.49 -37.05 14.21
N LYS A 314 13.05 -38.32 14.35
CA LYS A 314 13.07 -39.29 13.24
C LYS A 314 12.30 -38.79 12.02
N THR A 315 11.25 -37.99 12.24
CA THR A 315 10.50 -37.23 11.25
C THR A 315 10.12 -35.89 11.86
N PHE A 316 10.57 -34.77 11.27
CA PHE A 316 10.13 -33.42 11.64
C PHE A 316 8.91 -32.98 10.84
N GLY A 317 8.79 -33.47 9.60
CA GLY A 317 7.63 -33.29 8.74
C GLY A 317 7.56 -34.39 7.68
N SER A 318 6.36 -34.65 7.14
CA SER A 318 6.18 -35.64 6.08
C SER A 318 5.24 -35.13 4.99
N PHE A 319 5.45 -35.58 3.76
CA PHE A 319 4.65 -35.23 2.60
C PHE A 319 3.86 -36.43 2.11
N SER A 320 2.61 -36.20 1.72
CA SER A 320 1.75 -37.27 1.19
C SER A 320 2.21 -37.73 -0.20
N LYS A 321 2.71 -36.78 -1.02
CA LYS A 321 3.15 -37.01 -2.40
C LYS A 321 4.49 -36.30 -2.63
N GLY A 322 5.38 -36.96 -3.37
CA GLY A 322 6.69 -36.44 -3.79
C GLY A 322 7.72 -36.20 -2.67
N GLY A 323 8.99 -36.25 -3.03
CA GLY A 323 10.11 -35.91 -2.15
C GLY A 323 10.22 -34.41 -1.90
N VAL A 324 10.94 -34.02 -0.84
CA VAL A 324 11.20 -32.61 -0.52
C VAL A 324 12.34 -32.11 -1.40
N SER A 325 12.01 -31.40 -2.48
CA SER A 325 12.92 -30.93 -3.52
C SER A 325 13.63 -29.62 -3.15
N SER A 326 13.04 -28.78 -2.32
CA SER A 326 13.63 -27.51 -1.88
C SER A 326 13.19 -27.15 -0.47
N LEU A 327 14.03 -26.42 0.26
CA LEU A 327 13.70 -25.89 1.57
C LEU A 327 14.38 -24.55 1.84
N ALA A 328 13.73 -23.69 2.61
CA ALA A 328 14.25 -22.38 3.01
C ALA A 328 13.75 -22.02 4.41
N PHE A 329 14.67 -21.56 5.26
CA PHE A 329 14.30 -20.95 6.55
C PHE A 329 13.90 -19.50 6.35
N SER A 330 12.85 -19.07 7.06
CA SER A 330 12.56 -17.65 7.21
C SER A 330 13.67 -16.99 8.02
N PRO A 331 14.35 -15.96 7.49
CA PRO A 331 15.48 -15.32 8.18
C PRO A 331 15.06 -14.56 9.44
N THR A 332 13.81 -14.08 9.51
CA THR A 332 13.32 -13.24 10.62
C THR A 332 12.26 -13.91 11.47
N GLN A 333 11.46 -14.84 10.91
CA GLN A 333 10.27 -15.34 11.58
C GLN A 333 10.43 -16.77 12.09
N GLY A 334 11.56 -17.45 11.86
CA GLY A 334 11.91 -18.71 12.53
C GLY A 334 11.10 -19.95 12.10
N PHE A 335 10.41 -19.90 10.96
CA PHE A 335 9.71 -21.04 10.36
C PHE A 335 10.45 -21.55 9.11
N ILE A 336 10.07 -22.74 8.63
CA ILE A 336 10.64 -23.39 7.44
C ILE A 336 9.58 -23.47 6.35
N LEU A 337 9.93 -23.08 5.13
CA LEU A 337 9.19 -23.46 3.92
C LEU A 337 9.88 -24.62 3.23
N THR A 338 9.04 -25.47 2.67
CA THR A 338 9.46 -26.67 1.98
C THR A 338 8.64 -26.84 0.72
N GLY A 339 9.32 -27.12 -0.38
CA GLY A 339 8.72 -27.45 -1.65
C GLY A 339 8.84 -28.95 -1.88
N SER A 340 7.77 -29.54 -2.40
CA SER A 340 7.73 -30.95 -2.74
C SER A 340 7.50 -31.15 -4.24
N ALA A 341 8.11 -32.20 -4.77
CA ALA A 341 7.85 -32.70 -6.12
C ALA A 341 6.41 -33.23 -6.31
N GLY A 342 5.67 -33.43 -5.21
CA GLY A 342 4.29 -33.90 -5.24
C GLY A 342 3.27 -32.77 -5.16
N SER A 343 3.63 -31.59 -5.63
CA SER A 343 2.76 -30.41 -5.72
C SER A 343 2.29 -29.88 -4.36
N SER A 344 3.23 -29.52 -3.48
CA SER A 344 2.85 -28.76 -2.28
C SER A 344 4.00 -27.90 -1.77
N ILE A 345 3.67 -26.69 -1.32
CA ILE A 345 4.50 -25.95 -0.36
C ILE A 345 3.93 -26.19 1.03
N ARG A 346 4.79 -26.59 1.96
CA ARG A 346 4.44 -26.69 3.37
C ARG A 346 5.21 -25.71 4.23
N LEU A 347 4.48 -25.14 5.17
CA LEU A 347 4.95 -24.29 6.24
C LEU A 347 5.12 -25.11 7.51
N PHE A 348 6.33 -25.14 8.06
CA PHE A 348 6.62 -25.72 9.36
C PHE A 348 7.05 -24.61 10.33
N ASP A 349 6.20 -24.30 11.31
CA ASP A 349 6.54 -23.37 12.38
C ASP A 349 6.65 -24.14 13.70
N PRO A 350 7.84 -24.22 14.33
CA PRO A 350 8.02 -24.94 15.58
C PRO A 350 7.23 -24.34 16.75
N ARG A 351 6.76 -23.08 16.64
CA ARG A 351 5.97 -22.40 17.68
C ARG A 351 4.50 -22.82 17.69
N ARG A 352 4.02 -23.53 16.66
CA ARG A 352 2.62 -23.94 16.53
C ARG A 352 2.53 -25.47 16.48
N SER A 353 1.99 -26.05 17.54
CA SER A 353 1.78 -27.51 17.65
C SER A 353 0.91 -28.07 16.51
N GLU A 354 -0.04 -27.28 16.00
CA GLU A 354 -0.95 -27.63 14.91
C GLU A 354 -0.24 -27.74 13.54
N LEU A 355 0.92 -27.08 13.40
CA LEU A 355 1.74 -27.10 12.19
C LEU A 355 2.73 -28.28 12.16
N GLY A 356 2.63 -29.22 13.10
CA GLY A 356 3.53 -30.37 13.23
C GLY A 356 3.55 -31.34 12.04
N THR A 357 2.58 -31.27 11.12
CA THR A 357 2.61 -32.01 9.84
C THR A 357 2.90 -31.10 8.62
N GLY A 358 3.06 -29.80 8.85
CA GLY A 358 3.24 -28.77 7.84
C GLY A 358 1.90 -28.31 7.24
N LEU A 359 1.59 -27.00 7.32
CA LEU A 359 0.41 -26.43 6.68
C LEU A 359 0.67 -26.23 5.20
N GLU A 360 -0.24 -26.72 4.36
CA GLU A 360 -0.19 -26.50 2.94
C GLU A 360 -0.51 -25.02 2.63
N VAL A 361 0.49 -24.31 2.10
CA VAL A 361 0.36 -22.89 1.69
C VAL A 361 -0.22 -22.79 0.28
N GLY A 362 -0.48 -23.94 -0.35
CA GLY A 362 -1.06 -24.08 -1.69
C GLY A 362 -0.02 -23.99 -2.80
N GLN A 363 0.02 -24.98 -3.69
CA GLN A 363 0.62 -24.94 -5.03
C GLN A 363 0.22 -26.22 -5.76
N GLN A 364 -0.24 -26.16 -7.02
CA GLN A 364 -0.73 -27.36 -7.74
C GLN A 364 0.37 -28.12 -8.49
N ASN A 365 1.58 -27.57 -8.53
CA ASN A 365 2.69 -28.08 -9.32
C ASN A 365 3.90 -28.37 -8.44
N SER A 366 4.72 -29.30 -8.90
CA SER A 366 6.01 -29.66 -8.31
C SER A 366 6.89 -28.43 -8.15
N VAL A 367 7.44 -28.24 -6.95
CA VAL A 367 8.19 -27.04 -6.57
C VAL A 367 9.67 -27.37 -6.52
N ASN A 368 10.48 -26.73 -7.36
CA ASN A 368 11.91 -27.05 -7.47
C ASN A 368 12.80 -26.13 -6.66
N PHE A 369 12.32 -24.94 -6.32
CA PHE A 369 13.12 -23.93 -5.66
C PHE A 369 12.27 -23.03 -4.77
N ILE A 370 12.82 -22.65 -3.62
CA ILE A 370 12.24 -21.68 -2.69
C ILE A 370 13.37 -20.80 -2.14
N ALA A 371 13.15 -19.49 -2.12
CA ALA A 371 14.02 -18.53 -1.45
C ALA A 371 13.19 -17.47 -0.70
N PHE A 372 13.78 -16.91 0.35
CA PHE A 372 13.25 -15.77 1.10
C PHE A 372 13.99 -14.49 0.71
N SER A 373 13.31 -13.36 0.84
CA SER A 373 13.97 -12.05 0.89
C SER A 373 14.73 -11.91 2.22
N ASP A 374 15.78 -11.09 2.23
CA ASP A 374 16.63 -10.89 3.41
C ASP A 374 15.86 -10.40 4.64
N ASN A 375 14.85 -9.54 4.43
CA ASN A 375 13.97 -9.07 5.52
C ASN A 375 12.93 -10.13 5.97
N GLY A 376 12.85 -11.29 5.30
CA GLY A 376 11.92 -12.38 5.57
C GLY A 376 10.45 -12.09 5.27
N ARG A 377 10.13 -10.92 4.70
CA ARG A 377 8.76 -10.54 4.35
C ARG A 377 8.26 -11.29 3.12
N PHE A 378 9.10 -11.52 2.12
CA PHE A 378 8.68 -12.16 0.87
C PHE A 378 9.35 -13.52 0.71
N SER A 379 8.65 -14.42 0.03
CA SER A 379 9.25 -15.66 -0.47
C SER A 379 8.92 -15.83 -1.95
N VAL A 380 9.86 -16.34 -2.73
CA VAL A 380 9.62 -16.78 -4.10
C VAL A 380 9.73 -18.29 -4.18
N SER A 381 8.81 -18.92 -4.92
CA SER A 381 8.83 -20.35 -5.22
C SER A 381 8.72 -20.58 -6.71
N LEU A 382 9.50 -21.54 -7.24
CA LEU A 382 9.51 -21.89 -8.65
C LEU A 382 8.90 -23.28 -8.87
N ASP A 383 8.05 -23.43 -9.87
CA ASP A 383 7.45 -24.73 -10.24
C ASP A 383 7.76 -25.21 -11.67
N ASP A 384 7.47 -26.50 -11.88
CA ASP A 384 7.59 -27.19 -13.17
C ASP A 384 6.69 -26.61 -14.28
N ASP A 385 5.64 -25.88 -13.91
CA ASP A 385 4.76 -25.16 -14.85
C ASP A 385 5.37 -23.84 -15.33
N ARG A 386 6.66 -23.62 -15.05
CA ARG A 386 7.43 -22.45 -15.47
C ARG A 386 6.93 -21.17 -14.78
N ARG A 387 6.42 -21.28 -13.55
CA ARG A 387 5.94 -20.13 -12.78
C ARG A 387 6.90 -19.79 -11.65
N ALA A 388 7.13 -18.50 -11.49
CA ALA A 388 7.70 -17.92 -10.29
C ALA A 388 6.57 -17.28 -9.48
N ILE A 389 6.39 -17.72 -8.24
CA ILE A 389 5.25 -17.33 -7.38
C ILE A 389 5.79 -16.59 -6.16
N LEU A 390 5.35 -15.35 -5.98
CA LEU A 390 5.69 -14.50 -4.84
C LEU A 390 4.61 -14.60 -3.76
N ARG A 391 5.00 -14.71 -2.49
CA ARG A 391 4.09 -14.64 -1.32
C ARG A 391 4.59 -13.59 -0.33
N ASP A 392 3.65 -12.84 0.26
CA ASP A 392 3.89 -11.82 1.30
C ASP A 392 3.54 -12.40 2.67
N TRP A 393 4.53 -12.45 3.56
CA TRP A 393 4.48 -12.95 4.93
C TRP A 393 4.35 -11.82 5.95
N GLY A 394 4.06 -10.58 5.52
CA GLY A 394 3.93 -9.42 6.40
C GLY A 394 2.87 -9.55 7.50
N ASP A 395 1.78 -10.28 7.22
CA ASP A 395 0.71 -10.54 8.19
C ASP A 395 0.92 -11.83 9.00
N TYR A 396 2.01 -12.56 8.77
CA TYR A 396 2.32 -13.75 9.56
C TYR A 396 2.79 -13.32 10.96
N PRO A 397 2.35 -13.99 12.05
CA PRO A 397 1.62 -15.25 12.11
C PRO A 397 0.08 -15.12 12.11
N LYS A 398 -0.49 -13.92 12.03
CA LYS A 398 -1.96 -13.71 12.05
C LYS A 398 -2.63 -14.39 10.85
N ARG A 399 -2.02 -14.31 9.67
CA ARG A 399 -2.53 -14.91 8.44
C ARG A 399 -1.42 -15.65 7.69
N VAL A 400 -1.73 -16.87 7.23
CA VAL A 400 -0.86 -17.62 6.32
C VAL A 400 -1.19 -17.21 4.88
N PRO A 401 -0.20 -16.83 4.06
CA PRO A 401 -0.43 -16.37 2.69
C PRO A 401 -0.70 -17.55 1.75
N THR A 402 -1.93 -18.09 1.81
CA THR A 402 -2.38 -19.17 0.90
C THR A 402 -2.60 -18.68 -0.53
N VAL A 403 -2.82 -17.38 -0.72
CA VAL A 403 -2.96 -16.75 -2.03
C VAL A 403 -1.64 -16.06 -2.40
N PRO A 404 -1.10 -16.30 -3.60
CA PRO A 404 0.08 -15.59 -4.08
C PRO A 404 -0.12 -14.07 -4.14
N ALA A 405 0.92 -13.32 -3.78
CA ALA A 405 0.98 -11.87 -4.00
C ALA A 405 1.20 -11.55 -5.48
N ALA A 406 2.00 -12.38 -6.18
CA ALA A 406 2.19 -12.31 -7.62
C ALA A 406 2.51 -13.70 -8.21
N ILE A 407 2.17 -13.88 -9.48
CA ILE A 407 2.55 -15.06 -10.27
C ILE A 407 3.14 -14.55 -11.58
N TRP A 408 4.37 -14.97 -11.88
CA TRP A 408 5.06 -14.66 -13.13
C TRP A 408 5.18 -15.93 -13.96
N GLN A 409 4.58 -15.93 -15.15
CA GLN A 409 4.65 -17.04 -16.09
C GLN A 409 5.83 -16.87 -17.04
N HIS A 410 6.66 -17.90 -17.16
CA HIS A 410 7.81 -17.95 -18.06
C HIS A 410 7.56 -18.90 -19.24
N SER A 411 8.35 -18.71 -20.30
CA SER A 411 8.29 -19.54 -21.52
C SER A 411 9.12 -20.83 -21.39
N GLY A 412 10.13 -20.85 -20.52
CA GLY A 412 10.96 -22.01 -20.19
C GLY A 412 11.00 -22.29 -18.68
N ALA A 413 11.67 -23.37 -18.27
CA ALA A 413 11.83 -23.68 -16.85
C ALA A 413 12.59 -22.55 -16.14
N VAL A 414 12.09 -22.15 -14.96
CA VAL A 414 12.78 -21.14 -14.13
C VAL A 414 13.77 -21.90 -13.26
N THR A 415 15.05 -21.65 -13.46
CA THR A 415 16.14 -22.43 -12.84
C THR A 415 16.56 -21.86 -11.49
N PHE A 416 16.43 -20.55 -11.31
CA PHE A 416 16.85 -19.86 -10.09
C PHE A 416 16.13 -18.53 -9.93
N ALA A 417 16.02 -18.07 -8.69
CA ALA A 417 15.55 -16.74 -8.37
C ALA A 417 16.32 -16.18 -7.16
N ASP A 418 16.53 -14.86 -7.16
CA ASP A 418 17.23 -14.16 -6.08
C ASP A 418 16.55 -12.82 -5.78
N PHE A 419 16.65 -12.37 -4.53
CA PHE A 419 16.11 -11.07 -4.09
C PHE A 419 17.21 -10.02 -4.07
N SER A 420 16.85 -8.76 -4.34
CA SER A 420 17.75 -7.63 -4.10
C SER A 420 17.98 -7.43 -2.60
N SER A 421 19.12 -6.86 -2.23
CA SER A 421 19.49 -6.62 -0.82
C SER A 421 18.50 -5.71 -0.06
N ASP A 422 17.79 -4.84 -0.77
CA ASP A 422 16.73 -3.99 -0.21
C ASP A 422 15.35 -4.70 -0.17
N SER A 423 15.28 -5.95 -0.64
CA SER A 423 14.08 -6.78 -0.75
C SER A 423 12.96 -6.17 -1.61
N THR A 424 13.28 -5.23 -2.51
CA THR A 424 12.30 -4.58 -3.39
C THR A 424 12.22 -5.21 -4.77
N ARG A 425 13.16 -6.09 -5.15
CA ARG A 425 13.22 -6.70 -6.48
C ARG A 425 13.51 -8.19 -6.42
N VAL A 426 13.10 -8.89 -7.47
CA VAL A 426 13.40 -10.30 -7.72
C VAL A 426 13.98 -10.46 -9.10
N VAL A 427 15.09 -11.18 -9.22
CA VAL A 427 15.63 -11.65 -10.49
C VAL A 427 15.26 -13.11 -10.65
N THR A 428 14.89 -13.49 -11.87
CA THR A 428 14.59 -14.87 -12.25
C THR A 428 15.44 -15.25 -13.45
N SER A 429 15.99 -16.45 -13.39
CA SER A 429 16.79 -17.05 -14.46
C SER A 429 15.99 -18.18 -15.09
N CYS A 430 15.99 -18.24 -16.42
CA CYS A 430 15.15 -19.14 -17.19
C CYS A 430 15.90 -19.83 -18.32
N ASP A 431 15.53 -21.08 -18.59
CA ASP A 431 16.05 -21.87 -19.71
C ASP A 431 15.65 -21.33 -21.09
N ASP A 432 14.69 -20.39 -21.14
CA ASP A 432 14.35 -19.66 -22.37
C ASP A 432 15.43 -18.64 -22.80
N GLY A 433 16.52 -18.53 -22.03
CA GLY A 433 17.64 -17.62 -22.30
C GLY A 433 17.42 -16.21 -21.77
N MET A 434 16.26 -15.92 -21.18
CA MET A 434 15.92 -14.58 -20.69
C MET A 434 16.04 -14.48 -19.18
N VAL A 435 16.77 -13.47 -18.73
CA VAL A 435 16.79 -13.02 -17.33
C VAL A 435 15.70 -11.96 -17.15
N ARG A 436 14.85 -12.11 -16.13
CA ARG A 436 13.76 -11.15 -15.86
C ARG A 436 13.87 -10.62 -14.45
N ILE A 437 13.61 -9.32 -14.32
CA ILE A 437 13.66 -8.59 -13.04
C ILE A 437 12.28 -8.00 -12.79
N PHE A 438 11.79 -8.19 -11.56
CA PHE A 438 10.47 -7.80 -11.11
C PHE A 438 10.60 -6.86 -9.91
N GLU A 439 9.86 -5.76 -9.92
CA GLU A 439 9.75 -4.86 -8.75
C GLU A 439 8.57 -5.27 -7.86
N ILE A 440 8.78 -5.18 -6.54
CA ILE A 440 7.83 -5.47 -5.47
C ILE A 440 7.45 -4.14 -4.82
N SER A 441 6.42 -3.47 -5.35
CA SER A 441 5.88 -2.22 -4.78
C SER A 441 4.79 -2.52 -3.74
N GLY A 442 4.86 -1.90 -2.56
CA GLY A 442 3.95 -2.14 -1.45
C GLY A 442 2.46 -1.80 -1.72
N SER A 443 1.58 -2.71 -1.26
CA SER A 443 0.12 -2.59 -1.00
C SER A 443 -0.87 -2.29 -2.12
N ALA A 444 -0.48 -2.02 -3.36
CA ALA A 444 -1.42 -2.00 -4.48
C ALA A 444 -0.72 -2.44 -5.77
N GLY A 445 -1.10 -3.61 -6.26
CA GLY A 445 -0.54 -4.23 -7.45
C GLY A 445 -0.54 -3.29 -8.65
N LEU A 446 0.66 -2.92 -9.09
CA LEU A 446 0.97 -2.54 -10.46
C LEU A 446 2.38 -3.05 -10.75
N LEU A 447 2.43 -4.34 -11.06
CA LEU A 447 3.58 -5.04 -11.61
C LEU A 447 3.72 -4.63 -13.07
N LYS A 448 4.52 -3.60 -13.35
CA LYS A 448 4.90 -3.29 -14.73
C LYS A 448 6.14 -4.11 -15.09
N VAL A 449 5.86 -5.17 -15.86
CA VAL A 449 6.79 -6.15 -16.40
C VAL A 449 7.67 -5.55 -17.50
N SER A 450 8.78 -6.26 -17.73
CA SER A 450 9.51 -6.38 -18.99
C SER A 450 10.71 -5.44 -19.13
N VAL A 451 11.88 -6.01 -18.87
CA VAL A 451 12.86 -6.05 -19.95
C VAL A 451 12.53 -7.29 -20.80
N ASN A 452 11.43 -7.24 -21.56
CA ASN A 452 11.42 -7.96 -22.82
C ASN A 452 12.49 -7.27 -23.64
N GLY A 453 13.48 -8.04 -24.11
CA GLY A 453 14.28 -7.62 -25.24
C GLY A 453 13.34 -7.28 -26.38
N SER A 454 12.99 -6.00 -26.51
CA SER A 454 12.51 -5.44 -27.77
C SER A 454 13.53 -5.78 -28.85
N ILE A 455 13.04 -5.97 -30.06
CA ILE A 455 13.61 -6.63 -31.26
C ILE A 455 15.04 -6.20 -31.67
N ASN A 456 15.71 -5.30 -30.93
CA ASN A 456 17.08 -4.83 -31.14
C ASN A 456 17.95 -4.72 -29.86
N ASN A 457 17.71 -5.47 -28.77
CA ASN A 457 18.42 -5.29 -27.48
C ASN A 457 19.18 -6.56 -26.99
N PRO A 458 20.32 -6.41 -26.28
CA PRO A 458 21.39 -7.42 -26.07
C PRO A 458 21.09 -8.48 -24.98
N LEU A 459 19.83 -8.75 -24.67
CA LEU A 459 19.39 -9.69 -23.64
C LEU A 459 18.89 -11.03 -24.20
N ASP A 460 19.05 -11.25 -25.51
CA ASP A 460 18.83 -12.55 -26.16
C ASP A 460 20.11 -13.39 -26.03
N VAL A 461 20.34 -13.92 -24.83
CA VAL A 461 21.34 -14.97 -24.67
C VAL A 461 20.66 -16.21 -25.24
N LYS A 462 20.92 -16.56 -26.50
CA LYS A 462 20.38 -17.76 -27.19
C LYS A 462 20.88 -19.08 -26.58
N ALA A 463 20.93 -19.17 -25.26
CA ALA A 463 21.44 -20.27 -24.48
C ALA A 463 20.88 -20.17 -23.04
N PRO A 464 20.69 -21.30 -22.34
CA PRO A 464 20.09 -21.32 -21.01
C PRO A 464 20.85 -20.44 -20.03
N THR A 465 20.10 -19.74 -19.17
CA THR A 465 20.66 -18.92 -18.09
C THR A 465 20.75 -19.75 -16.81
N ARG A 466 21.89 -19.62 -16.11
CA ARG A 466 22.14 -20.33 -14.85
C ARG A 466 21.78 -19.41 -13.68
N LYS A 467 22.54 -19.42 -12.58
CA LYS A 467 22.20 -18.60 -11.41
C LYS A 467 22.61 -17.14 -11.66
N PHE A 468 21.63 -16.23 -11.71
CA PHE A 468 21.84 -14.79 -11.55
C PHE A 468 21.55 -14.39 -10.10
N ARG A 469 22.43 -13.56 -9.54
CA ARG A 469 22.33 -13.07 -8.16
C ARG A 469 22.43 -11.56 -8.10
N PHE A 470 21.74 -10.96 -7.14
CA PHE A 470 21.93 -9.56 -6.79
C PHE A 470 23.21 -9.38 -5.99
N SER A 471 23.82 -8.19 -6.11
CA SER A 471 24.87 -7.80 -5.20
C SER A 471 24.32 -7.60 -3.79
N PRO A 472 25.01 -8.09 -2.74
CA PRO A 472 24.56 -7.94 -1.36
C PRO A 472 24.61 -6.48 -0.88
N THR A 473 25.35 -5.60 -1.56
CA THR A 473 25.52 -4.19 -1.17
C THR A 473 24.94 -3.20 -2.17
N ASP A 474 24.66 -3.64 -3.40
CA ASP A 474 24.16 -2.79 -4.48
C ASP A 474 22.90 -3.43 -5.10
N PRO A 475 21.68 -2.93 -4.76
CA PRO A 475 20.43 -3.50 -5.24
C PRO A 475 20.22 -3.31 -6.75
N ASP A 476 21.04 -2.50 -7.43
CA ASP A 476 20.97 -2.30 -8.87
C ASP A 476 21.92 -3.20 -9.65
N LEU A 477 22.82 -3.92 -8.99
CA LEU A 477 23.76 -4.81 -9.66
C LEU A 477 23.29 -6.25 -9.62
N VAL A 478 23.20 -6.88 -10.78
CA VAL A 478 22.92 -8.31 -10.95
C VAL A 478 24.03 -8.94 -11.79
N VAL A 479 24.55 -10.07 -11.33
CA VAL A 479 25.60 -10.82 -12.05
C VAL A 479 25.18 -12.26 -12.19
N GLY A 480 25.51 -12.89 -13.32
CA GLY A 480 25.24 -14.30 -13.52
C GLY A 480 25.85 -14.88 -14.78
N GLY A 481 25.74 -16.21 -14.88
CA GLY A 481 26.17 -16.98 -16.04
C GLY A 481 25.12 -17.02 -17.14
N ALA A 482 25.51 -16.65 -18.36
CA ALA A 482 24.64 -16.69 -19.52
C ALA A 482 25.28 -17.47 -20.68
N GLY A 483 24.66 -18.59 -21.05
CA GLY A 483 25.11 -19.45 -22.15
C GLY A 483 26.47 -20.12 -21.93
N TYR A 484 27.18 -20.39 -23.03
CA TYR A 484 28.38 -21.24 -23.08
C TYR A 484 29.72 -20.51 -22.88
N SER A 485 29.79 -19.38 -22.18
CA SER A 485 31.09 -18.73 -21.86
C SER A 485 31.02 -17.47 -21.00
N LYS A 486 29.85 -16.85 -20.83
CA LYS A 486 29.79 -15.44 -20.47
C LYS A 486 29.30 -15.22 -19.04
N VAL A 487 30.09 -14.49 -18.26
CA VAL A 487 29.59 -13.75 -17.11
C VAL A 487 28.99 -12.45 -17.61
N VAL A 488 27.77 -12.16 -17.17
CA VAL A 488 27.00 -10.98 -17.57
C VAL A 488 26.69 -10.14 -16.35
N TRP A 489 26.91 -8.84 -16.49
CA TRP A 489 26.66 -7.83 -15.47
C TRP A 489 25.53 -6.91 -15.92
N PHE A 490 24.48 -6.81 -15.11
CA PHE A 490 23.39 -5.86 -15.30
C PHE A 490 23.45 -4.78 -14.23
N TYR A 491 23.45 -3.52 -14.66
CA TYR A 491 23.22 -2.37 -13.80
C TYR A 491 21.82 -1.83 -14.13
N LEU A 492 20.92 -1.87 -13.16
CA LEU A 492 19.51 -1.52 -13.35
C LEU A 492 19.26 -0.02 -13.31
N SER A 493 20.13 0.72 -12.60
CA SER A 493 20.10 2.17 -12.54
C SER A 493 21.34 2.79 -13.20
N GLY A 494 21.16 3.97 -13.79
CA GLY A 494 22.22 4.73 -14.45
C GLY A 494 22.49 4.35 -15.91
N ASN A 495 23.25 5.18 -16.61
CA ASN A 495 23.65 4.98 -18.02
C ASN A 495 24.69 3.85 -18.20
N ARG A 496 24.86 2.95 -17.23
CA ARG A 496 25.81 1.84 -17.31
C ARG A 496 25.19 0.73 -18.14
N LYS A 497 25.71 0.54 -19.36
CA LYS A 497 25.30 -0.57 -20.23
C LYS A 497 25.65 -1.90 -19.57
N ALA A 498 24.83 -2.93 -19.84
CA ALA A 498 25.16 -4.30 -19.48
C ALA A 498 26.57 -4.65 -20.00
N LEU A 499 27.42 -5.15 -19.10
CA LEU A 499 28.79 -5.49 -19.42
C LEU A 499 28.88 -7.00 -19.61
N TYR A 500 29.21 -7.40 -20.83
CA TYR A 500 29.40 -8.79 -21.21
C TYR A 500 30.90 -9.08 -21.24
N GLN A 501 31.29 -10.21 -20.66
CA GLN A 501 32.57 -10.80 -21.01
C GLN A 501 32.48 -11.29 -22.45
N ASP A 502 33.08 -10.51 -23.36
CA ASP A 502 33.14 -10.83 -24.78
C ASP A 502 34.55 -11.35 -25.10
N HIS A 503 34.62 -12.55 -25.65
CA HIS A 503 35.88 -13.16 -26.06
C HIS A 503 36.58 -12.42 -27.21
N THR A 504 35.87 -11.54 -27.90
CA THR A 504 36.41 -10.68 -28.96
C THR A 504 37.09 -9.41 -28.44
N LYS A 505 36.86 -9.04 -27.17
CA LYS A 505 37.50 -7.86 -26.55
C LYS A 505 38.94 -8.16 -26.14
N SER A 506 39.75 -7.10 -26.10
CA SER A 506 41.16 -7.19 -25.74
C SER A 506 41.37 -7.61 -24.28
N GLU A 507 42.52 -8.20 -23.97
CA GLU A 507 42.91 -8.58 -22.60
C GLU A 507 42.87 -7.39 -21.63
N ALA A 508 43.25 -6.20 -22.09
CA ALA A 508 43.19 -4.98 -21.30
C ALA A 508 41.76 -4.56 -20.92
N GLU A 509 40.75 -4.97 -21.68
CA GLU A 509 39.35 -4.61 -21.43
C GLU A 509 38.62 -5.62 -20.53
N ARG A 510 38.88 -6.91 -20.71
CA ARG A 510 38.20 -8.01 -19.98
C ARG A 510 39.00 -8.55 -18.78
N GLY A 511 40.28 -8.24 -18.70
CA GLY A 511 41.23 -8.85 -17.78
C GLY A 511 41.96 -10.07 -18.39
N PRO A 512 43.01 -10.56 -17.72
CA PRO A 512 43.86 -11.63 -18.23
C PRO A 512 43.19 -13.01 -18.22
N PHE A 513 42.15 -13.22 -17.41
CA PHE A 513 41.51 -14.53 -17.24
C PHE A 513 40.11 -14.53 -17.81
N VAL A 514 39.73 -15.61 -18.49
CA VAL A 514 38.40 -15.78 -19.10
C VAL A 514 38.05 -17.26 -19.06
N HIS A 515 36.77 -17.57 -18.85
CA HIS A 515 36.28 -18.94 -18.99
C HIS A 515 36.54 -19.46 -20.40
N GLY A 516 36.57 -20.77 -20.62
CA GLY A 516 36.68 -21.32 -21.96
C GLY A 516 35.54 -20.84 -22.88
N SER A 517 35.78 -20.65 -24.18
CA SER A 517 34.77 -20.13 -25.13
C SER A 517 33.52 -21.00 -25.30
N ARG A 518 33.53 -22.22 -24.74
CA ARG A 518 32.40 -23.17 -24.69
C ARG A 518 32.03 -23.59 -23.25
N ALA A 519 32.63 -22.97 -22.24
CA ALA A 519 32.41 -23.33 -20.85
C ALA A 519 31.19 -22.58 -20.30
N ALA A 520 30.15 -23.31 -19.87
CA ALA A 520 29.01 -22.66 -19.22
C ALA A 520 29.38 -22.22 -17.80
N VAL A 521 29.06 -20.99 -17.44
CA VAL A 521 29.15 -20.50 -16.07
C VAL A 521 27.94 -21.03 -15.30
N LEU A 522 28.17 -21.86 -14.29
CA LEU A 522 27.13 -22.61 -13.58
C LEU A 522 26.59 -21.87 -12.35
N ASP A 523 27.45 -21.15 -11.64
CA ASP A 523 27.06 -20.32 -10.50
C ASP A 523 27.99 -19.12 -10.35
N VAL A 524 27.50 -18.11 -9.63
CA VAL A 524 28.25 -16.95 -9.19
C VAL A 524 27.99 -16.69 -7.72
N SER A 525 29.01 -16.22 -6.99
CA SER A 525 28.86 -15.86 -5.57
C SER A 525 29.57 -14.56 -5.27
N PHE A 526 28.84 -13.61 -4.68
CA PHE A 526 29.40 -12.34 -4.26
C PHE A 526 30.15 -12.48 -2.94
N ARG A 527 31.30 -11.81 -2.84
CA ARG A 527 31.88 -11.52 -1.54
C ARG A 527 30.86 -10.71 -0.73
N PRO A 528 30.64 -10.98 0.56
CA PRO A 528 29.59 -10.32 1.34
C PRO A 528 29.67 -8.78 1.40
N ASN A 529 30.85 -8.20 1.15
CA ASN A 529 31.03 -6.74 1.05
C ASN A 529 30.75 -6.17 -0.35
N GLY A 530 30.32 -6.99 -1.31
CA GLY A 530 30.01 -6.63 -2.70
C GLY A 530 31.20 -6.27 -3.57
N THR A 531 32.42 -6.18 -3.04
CA THR A 531 33.61 -5.69 -3.78
C THR A 531 34.09 -6.64 -4.87
N HIS A 532 33.84 -7.94 -4.69
CA HIS A 532 34.26 -8.99 -5.62
C HIS A 532 33.13 -9.98 -5.85
N VAL A 533 33.17 -10.66 -6.98
CA VAL A 533 32.32 -11.82 -7.29
C VAL A 533 33.20 -12.94 -7.80
N VAL A 534 32.81 -14.18 -7.56
CA VAL A 534 33.41 -15.37 -8.17
C VAL A 534 32.43 -15.96 -9.16
N SER A 535 32.95 -16.45 -10.28
CA SER A 535 32.21 -17.30 -11.21
C SER A 535 32.86 -18.67 -11.30
N ILE A 536 32.04 -19.71 -11.41
CA ILE A 536 32.49 -21.08 -11.62
C ILE A 536 31.87 -21.66 -12.88
N GLY A 537 32.59 -22.55 -13.57
CA GLY A 537 32.15 -23.07 -14.85
C GLY A 537 32.38 -24.55 -15.07
N THR A 538 31.89 -25.03 -16.21
CA THR A 538 32.09 -26.41 -16.68
C THR A 538 33.53 -26.70 -17.11
N ASP A 539 34.38 -25.68 -17.20
CA ASP A 539 35.81 -25.78 -17.47
C ASP A 539 36.66 -26.07 -16.23
N GLY A 540 36.03 -26.17 -15.05
CA GLY A 540 36.76 -26.36 -13.79
C GLY A 540 37.47 -25.10 -13.32
N LEU A 541 37.26 -23.96 -13.98
CA LEU A 541 37.85 -22.69 -13.57
C LEU A 541 36.94 -21.99 -12.58
N CYS A 542 37.56 -21.45 -11.53
CA CYS A 542 36.96 -20.47 -10.65
C CYS A 542 37.64 -19.12 -10.90
N LEU A 543 36.90 -18.15 -11.43
CA LEU A 543 37.42 -16.82 -11.74
C LEU A 543 36.94 -15.81 -10.71
N ILE A 544 37.85 -14.93 -10.29
CA ILE A 544 37.59 -13.88 -9.33
C ILE A 544 37.55 -12.55 -10.06
N TRP A 545 36.55 -11.75 -9.76
CA TRP A 545 36.25 -10.52 -10.46
C TRP A 545 36.15 -9.36 -9.49
N ASP A 546 36.63 -8.20 -9.91
CA ASP A 546 36.39 -6.94 -9.24
C ASP A 546 35.04 -6.38 -9.68
N THR A 547 34.15 -6.10 -8.73
CA THR A 547 32.78 -5.65 -9.00
C THR A 547 32.70 -4.25 -9.59
N SER A 548 33.68 -3.40 -9.30
CA SER A 548 33.69 -2.01 -9.76
C SER A 548 34.13 -1.87 -11.22
N THR A 549 35.04 -2.74 -11.64
CA THR A 549 35.64 -2.74 -12.98
C THR A 549 35.11 -3.85 -13.89
N ALA A 550 34.44 -4.86 -13.32
CA ALA A 550 34.01 -6.09 -13.98
C ALA A 550 35.16 -6.82 -14.71
N ARG A 551 36.39 -6.71 -14.18
CA ARG A 551 37.59 -7.38 -14.70
C ARG A 551 38.00 -8.53 -13.81
N THR A 552 38.59 -9.55 -14.40
CA THR A 552 39.18 -10.66 -13.64
C THR A 552 40.44 -10.22 -12.91
N VAL A 553 40.49 -10.52 -11.61
CA VAL A 553 41.61 -10.25 -10.72
C VAL A 553 42.55 -11.46 -10.64
N ALA A 554 41.98 -12.66 -10.56
CA ALA A 554 42.72 -13.92 -10.45
C ALA A 554 41.90 -15.11 -10.96
N SER A 555 42.58 -16.20 -11.26
CA SER A 555 41.98 -17.53 -11.48
C SER A 555 42.44 -18.50 -10.40
N ILE A 556 41.51 -19.28 -9.88
CA ILE A 556 41.79 -20.41 -9.00
C ILE A 556 41.84 -21.67 -9.86
N HIS A 557 42.98 -22.36 -9.81
CA HIS A 557 43.13 -23.70 -10.36
C HIS A 557 42.83 -24.72 -9.26
N THR A 558 41.70 -25.41 -9.41
CA THR A 558 41.23 -26.41 -8.46
C THR A 558 41.86 -27.78 -8.74
N GLU A 559 42.00 -28.63 -7.72
CA GLU A 559 42.27 -30.06 -7.90
C GLU A 559 41.03 -30.84 -8.31
N ILE A 560 39.86 -30.21 -8.16
CA ILE A 560 38.57 -30.72 -8.63
C ILE A 560 38.66 -31.01 -10.13
N GLY A 561 38.54 -32.29 -10.48
CA GLY A 561 38.47 -32.77 -11.84
C GLY A 561 37.08 -32.55 -12.42
N GLY A 562 37.01 -31.84 -13.55
CA GLY A 562 35.76 -31.64 -14.28
C GLY A 562 35.04 -30.35 -13.90
N ARG A 563 33.73 -30.42 -13.66
CA ARG A 563 32.88 -29.23 -13.50
C ARG A 563 32.79 -28.81 -12.04
N LEU A 564 32.84 -27.50 -11.81
CA LEU A 564 32.47 -26.91 -10.53
C LEU A 564 30.95 -26.70 -10.50
N LEU A 565 30.27 -27.29 -9.50
CA LEU A 565 28.81 -27.35 -9.45
C LEU A 565 28.19 -26.26 -8.56
N ASP A 566 28.86 -25.89 -7.47
CA ASP A 566 28.37 -24.89 -6.52
C ASP A 566 29.53 -24.12 -5.90
N VAL A 567 29.26 -22.85 -5.56
CA VAL A 567 30.23 -21.97 -4.92
C VAL A 567 29.54 -21.07 -3.90
N GLU A 568 30.18 -20.90 -2.75
CA GLU A 568 29.74 -19.94 -1.75
C GLU A 568 30.92 -19.12 -1.22
N TRP A 569 30.73 -17.80 -1.17
CA TRP A 569 31.68 -16.90 -0.53
C TRP A 569 31.21 -16.57 0.89
N GLY A 570 31.94 -17.07 1.89
CA GLY A 570 31.72 -16.78 3.31
C GLY A 570 32.30 -15.44 3.75
N SER A 571 31.84 -14.87 4.86
CA SER A 571 32.26 -13.51 5.25
C SER A 571 33.64 -13.37 5.89
N ASN A 572 34.39 -14.46 6.07
CA ASN A 572 35.71 -14.47 6.71
C ASN A 572 36.84 -14.60 5.68
N ASP A 573 36.64 -14.02 4.50
CA ASP A 573 37.52 -14.19 3.35
C ASP A 573 37.75 -15.67 3.04
N LEU A 574 36.66 -16.44 3.06
CA LEU A 574 36.67 -17.85 2.72
C LEU A 574 35.77 -18.08 1.52
N LEU A 575 36.24 -18.90 0.60
CA LEU A 575 35.51 -19.35 -0.57
C LEU A 575 35.48 -20.87 -0.56
N ALA A 576 34.28 -21.44 -0.65
CA ALA A 576 34.09 -22.88 -0.69
C ALA A 576 33.61 -23.29 -2.09
N LEU A 577 34.20 -24.37 -2.62
CA LEU A 577 33.92 -24.90 -3.95
C LEU A 577 33.54 -26.37 -3.85
N ALA A 578 32.59 -26.80 -4.69
CA ALA A 578 32.15 -28.19 -4.81
C ALA A 578 32.17 -28.66 -6.27
N GLY A 579 32.57 -29.92 -6.48
CA GLY A 579 32.84 -30.50 -7.79
C GLY A 579 31.99 -31.72 -8.18
N GLU A 580 31.92 -31.98 -9.47
CA GLU A 580 31.25 -33.17 -10.06
C GLU A 580 31.93 -34.50 -9.68
N ASP A 581 33.21 -34.47 -9.33
CA ASP A 581 34.01 -35.62 -8.90
C ASP A 581 33.97 -35.90 -7.38
N GLY A 582 33.18 -35.11 -6.63
CA GLY A 582 32.99 -35.26 -5.19
C GLY A 582 33.97 -34.53 -4.32
N TRP A 583 34.87 -33.78 -4.94
CA TRP A 583 35.81 -32.95 -4.22
C TRP A 583 35.15 -31.68 -3.74
N ILE A 584 35.59 -31.26 -2.56
CA ILE A 584 35.31 -29.96 -2.00
C ILE A 584 36.64 -29.29 -1.70
N GLU A 585 36.71 -27.99 -1.96
CA GLU A 585 37.86 -27.17 -1.65
C GLU A 585 37.46 -25.94 -0.85
N LEU A 586 38.33 -25.52 0.05
CA LEU A 586 38.21 -24.27 0.78
C LEU A 586 39.43 -23.40 0.53
N TRP A 587 39.17 -22.15 0.22
CA TRP A 587 40.18 -21.16 -0.16
C TRP A 587 40.11 -19.94 0.75
N ASN A 588 41.27 -19.40 1.08
CA ASN A 588 41.47 -18.13 1.77
C ASN A 588 41.61 -17.01 0.74
N MET A 589 40.71 -16.05 0.85
CA MET A 589 40.50 -14.92 -0.05
C MET A 589 40.87 -13.59 0.59
N SER A 590 41.71 -13.59 1.64
CA SER A 590 42.14 -12.35 2.31
C SER A 590 42.77 -11.38 1.30
N TYR A 591 43.47 -11.95 0.32
CA TYR A 591 43.97 -11.27 -0.86
C TYR A 591 43.39 -11.94 -2.11
N PRO A 592 42.30 -11.42 -2.70
CA PRO A 592 41.66 -12.03 -3.87
C PRO A 592 42.57 -12.17 -5.10
N SER A 593 43.67 -11.41 -5.18
CA SER A 593 44.69 -11.54 -6.21
C SER A 593 45.66 -12.71 -5.99
N ALA A 594 45.73 -13.25 -4.77
CA ALA A 594 46.59 -14.35 -4.38
C ALA A 594 45.81 -15.32 -3.47
N PRO A 595 44.83 -16.05 -4.04
CA PRO A 595 44.01 -16.98 -3.27
C PRO A 595 44.87 -18.11 -2.70
N GLY A 596 44.74 -18.38 -1.40
CA GLY A 596 45.49 -19.43 -0.71
C GLY A 596 44.62 -20.64 -0.42
N LYS A 597 45.02 -21.84 -0.86
CA LYS A 597 44.27 -23.06 -0.55
C LYS A 597 44.33 -23.36 0.95
N VAL A 598 43.17 -23.60 1.57
CA VAL A 598 43.06 -24.01 2.99
C VAL A 598 43.03 -25.53 3.10
N PHE A 599 42.15 -26.17 2.32
CA PHE A 599 42.10 -27.61 2.17
C PHE A 599 41.44 -28.03 0.86
N SER A 600 41.70 -29.28 0.47
CA SER A 600 41.10 -29.97 -0.68
C SER A 600 40.84 -31.41 -0.24
N THR A 601 39.63 -31.93 -0.44
CA THR A 601 39.32 -33.32 -0.07
C THR A 601 38.20 -33.90 -0.90
N LYS A 602 38.31 -35.20 -1.18
CA LYS A 602 37.21 -35.98 -1.73
C LYS A 602 36.19 -36.26 -0.62
N ALA A 603 35.11 -35.49 -0.60
CA ALA A 603 34.05 -35.60 0.40
C ALA A 603 33.06 -36.74 0.09
N TYR A 604 32.86 -36.99 -1.21
CA TYR A 604 31.87 -37.91 -1.76
C TYR A 604 32.48 -38.81 -2.82
N LYS A 605 31.89 -39.98 -3.04
CA LYS A 605 32.38 -40.90 -4.09
C LYS A 605 32.07 -40.40 -5.50
N CYS A 606 30.90 -39.77 -5.68
CA CYS A 606 30.42 -39.15 -6.91
C CYS A 606 30.30 -37.64 -6.68
N SER A 607 29.28 -36.93 -7.19
CA SER A 607 29.26 -35.46 -7.17
C SER A 607 28.96 -34.82 -5.82
N ALA A 608 29.64 -33.69 -5.54
CA ALA A 608 29.28 -32.76 -4.47
C ALA A 608 28.35 -31.68 -5.06
N TRP A 609 27.06 -31.75 -4.73
CA TRP A 609 26.03 -30.98 -5.42
C TRP A 609 25.85 -29.57 -4.89
N SER A 610 26.01 -29.36 -3.58
CA SER A 610 26.00 -28.01 -3.02
C SER A 610 26.73 -27.90 -1.69
N ILE A 611 27.14 -26.67 -1.44
CA ILE A 611 28.03 -26.24 -0.37
C ILE A 611 27.45 -25.01 0.29
N GLN A 612 27.48 -24.96 1.63
CA GLN A 612 26.93 -23.85 2.38
C GLN A 612 27.71 -23.57 3.65
N PHE A 613 28.05 -22.30 3.93
CA PHE A 613 28.57 -21.92 5.23
C PHE A 613 27.46 -21.86 6.27
N ASP A 614 27.77 -22.24 7.51
CA ASP A 614 26.86 -21.94 8.61
C ASP A 614 26.78 -20.42 8.84
N PRO A 615 25.68 -19.88 9.39
CA PRO A 615 25.60 -18.46 9.75
C PRO A 615 26.68 -18.05 10.76
N LEU A 616 27.10 -19.03 11.57
CA LEU A 616 28.31 -19.11 12.42
C LEU A 616 29.62 -18.68 11.73
N LYS A 617 29.76 -19.09 10.48
CA LYS A 617 30.97 -19.11 9.63
C LYS A 617 32.14 -19.86 10.25
N GLU A 618 31.83 -20.89 11.01
CA GLU A 618 32.78 -21.82 11.63
C GLU A 618 32.65 -23.23 11.05
N GLN A 619 31.53 -23.52 10.38
CA GLN A 619 31.27 -24.82 9.78
C GLN A 619 30.84 -24.70 8.33
N LEU A 620 31.04 -25.79 7.61
CA LEU A 620 30.60 -25.97 6.24
C LEU A 620 29.64 -27.16 6.19
N LEU A 621 28.50 -26.99 5.55
CA LEU A 621 27.59 -28.06 5.19
C LEU A 621 27.75 -28.36 3.71
N THR A 622 27.99 -29.62 3.40
CA THR A 622 28.01 -30.10 2.01
C THR A 622 26.95 -31.18 1.86
N TYR A 623 26.43 -31.37 0.67
CA TYR A 623 25.70 -32.58 0.32
C TYR A 623 26.12 -33.08 -1.06
N GLY A 624 26.13 -34.41 -1.20
CA GLY A 624 26.64 -35.07 -2.40
C GLY A 624 26.21 -36.53 -2.48
N GLU A 625 26.67 -37.19 -3.54
CA GLU A 625 26.36 -38.57 -3.86
C GLU A 625 27.43 -39.53 -3.34
N ASP A 626 27.00 -40.49 -2.53
CA ASP A 626 27.79 -41.61 -2.06
C ASP A 626 27.25 -42.94 -2.60
N ILE A 627 28.15 -43.88 -2.87
CA ILE A 627 27.77 -45.25 -3.27
C ILE A 627 27.71 -46.13 -2.02
N ARG A 628 26.52 -46.69 -1.75
CA ARG A 628 26.30 -47.71 -0.73
C ARG A 628 26.24 -49.09 -1.38
N TYR A 629 27.05 -50.00 -0.86
CA TYR A 629 26.92 -51.41 -1.17
C TYR A 629 25.89 -52.01 -0.22
N LEU A 630 24.73 -52.42 -0.74
CA LEU A 630 23.82 -53.26 0.03
C LEU A 630 24.54 -54.57 0.33
N LYS A 631 24.74 -54.86 1.61
CA LYS A 631 25.38 -56.09 2.09
C LYS A 631 24.62 -57.29 1.52
N ASP A 632 25.34 -58.23 0.92
CA ASP A 632 24.78 -59.39 0.21
C ASP A 632 23.67 -60.07 1.04
N SER A 633 22.45 -60.13 0.50
CA SER A 633 21.45 -61.03 1.06
C SER A 633 21.85 -62.44 0.67
N ILE A 634 22.43 -63.19 1.61
CA ILE A 634 22.68 -64.61 1.45
C ILE A 634 21.33 -65.31 1.53
N THR A 635 20.67 -65.51 0.39
CA THR A 635 19.49 -66.37 0.30
C THR A 635 19.95 -67.81 0.07
N ALA A 636 19.69 -68.68 1.03
CA ALA A 636 19.88 -70.12 0.84
C ALA A 636 18.90 -70.62 -0.24
N PRO A 637 19.34 -71.35 -1.27
CA PRO A 637 18.42 -71.98 -2.21
C PRO A 637 17.54 -72.98 -1.45
N SER A 638 16.24 -72.88 -1.63
CA SER A 638 15.31 -73.90 -1.17
C SER A 638 15.55 -75.19 -1.97
N GLY A 639 16.35 -76.10 -1.41
CA GLY A 639 16.45 -77.49 -1.84
C GLY A 639 17.64 -77.85 -2.73
N ARG A 640 18.50 -78.72 -2.18
CA ARG A 640 19.70 -79.39 -2.71
C ARG A 640 21.00 -78.58 -2.69
N ALA A 641 21.94 -79.12 -1.91
CA ALA A 641 23.29 -78.65 -1.71
C ALA A 641 24.13 -78.80 -2.98
N SER A 642 24.38 -77.70 -3.68
CA SER A 642 25.62 -77.37 -4.40
C SER A 642 25.41 -76.02 -5.08
N GLU A 643 26.40 -75.13 -4.97
CA GLU A 643 26.40 -73.73 -5.44
C GLU A 643 25.70 -72.69 -4.55
N TRP A 644 26.47 -72.15 -3.60
CA TRP A 644 26.23 -70.81 -3.07
C TRP A 644 26.64 -69.81 -4.16
N LYS A 645 25.67 -69.16 -4.82
CA LYS A 645 25.96 -68.02 -5.70
C LYS A 645 25.86 -66.74 -4.89
N LEU A 646 26.99 -66.04 -4.73
CA LEU A 646 26.99 -64.63 -4.34
C LEU A 646 26.32 -63.87 -5.49
N GLN A 647 25.13 -63.32 -5.26
CA GLN A 647 24.60 -62.31 -6.18
C GLN A 647 25.36 -61.01 -5.89
N PRO A 648 25.94 -60.33 -6.88
CA PRO A 648 26.58 -59.04 -6.64
C PRO A 648 25.55 -58.08 -6.04
N GLY A 649 25.82 -57.59 -4.82
CA GLY A 649 24.97 -56.63 -4.14
C GLY A 649 24.61 -55.45 -5.04
N PHE A 650 23.32 -55.08 -5.06
CA PHE A 650 22.87 -53.88 -5.76
C PHE A 650 23.58 -52.66 -5.18
N GLN A 651 24.28 -51.91 -6.05
CA GLN A 651 24.80 -50.59 -5.70
C GLN A 651 23.62 -49.62 -5.67
N THR A 652 23.35 -49.00 -4.53
CA THR A 652 22.44 -47.86 -4.45
C THR A 652 23.27 -46.59 -4.30
N THR A 653 22.95 -45.58 -5.09
CA THR A 653 23.45 -44.22 -4.87
C THR A 653 22.63 -43.62 -3.73
N ASP A 654 23.27 -43.46 -2.58
CA ASP A 654 22.71 -42.72 -1.46
C ASP A 654 23.24 -41.28 -1.54
N TYR A 655 22.50 -40.32 -1.03
CA TYR A 655 22.99 -38.94 -0.96
C TYR A 655 23.17 -38.61 0.51
N THR A 656 24.37 -38.19 0.89
CA THR A 656 24.69 -37.86 2.28
C THR A 656 25.04 -36.39 2.41
N ALA A 657 24.78 -35.83 3.59
CA ALA A 657 25.28 -34.51 3.94
C ALA A 657 26.41 -34.65 4.96
N ALA A 658 27.36 -33.73 4.91
CA ALA A 658 28.51 -33.73 5.81
C ALA A 658 28.72 -32.34 6.42
N ILE A 659 29.11 -32.32 7.70
CA ILE A 659 29.45 -31.10 8.44
C ILE A 659 30.97 -31.06 8.62
N TRP A 660 31.58 -29.95 8.25
CA TRP A 660 33.03 -29.74 8.33
C TRP A 660 33.38 -28.61 9.29
N ASP A 661 34.40 -28.81 10.12
CA ASP A 661 35.01 -27.79 10.98
C ASP A 661 36.04 -26.97 10.20
N ILE A 662 35.75 -25.70 9.94
CA ILE A 662 36.65 -24.80 9.23
C ILE A 662 37.85 -24.43 10.10
N GLY A 663 37.64 -24.30 11.41
CA GLY A 663 38.67 -23.92 12.38
C GLY A 663 39.76 -24.98 12.48
N LEU A 664 39.37 -26.26 12.47
CA LEU A 664 40.31 -27.38 12.43
C LEU A 664 41.06 -27.42 11.09
N ALA A 665 40.35 -27.24 9.98
CA ALA A 665 40.96 -27.25 8.64
C ALA A 665 42.02 -26.15 8.44
N ARG A 666 41.76 -24.93 8.94
CA ARG A 666 42.68 -23.78 8.82
C ARG A 666 44.03 -23.98 9.49
N ARG A 667 44.08 -24.64 10.67
CA ARG A 667 45.32 -24.75 11.46
C ARG A 667 46.36 -25.68 10.84
N LYS A 668 45.94 -26.57 9.94
CA LYS A 668 46.82 -27.59 9.36
C LYS A 668 47.22 -27.36 7.90
N GLY A 669 46.56 -26.47 7.16
CA GLY A 669 46.67 -26.50 5.70
C GLY A 669 46.36 -27.91 5.19
N TRP A 670 45.27 -28.49 5.71
CA TRP A 670 45.04 -29.92 5.63
C TRP A 670 44.84 -30.35 4.18
N THR A 671 45.76 -31.15 3.65
CA THR A 671 45.56 -31.95 2.44
C THR A 671 45.58 -33.40 2.88
N PRO A 672 44.48 -34.16 2.75
CA PRO A 672 44.51 -35.58 3.08
C PRO A 672 45.62 -36.26 2.27
N HIS A 673 46.33 -37.20 2.89
CA HIS A 673 47.09 -38.16 2.11
C HIS A 673 46.09 -38.95 1.27
N SER A 674 46.30 -38.96 -0.05
CA SER A 674 45.53 -39.74 -1.02
C SER A 674 45.29 -41.16 -0.48
N PRO A 675 44.05 -41.67 -0.43
CA PRO A 675 43.83 -43.09 -0.20
C PRO A 675 44.30 -43.97 -1.37
N ASP A 676 44.67 -43.39 -2.51
CA ASP A 676 45.11 -44.12 -3.70
C ASP A 676 46.54 -43.71 -4.06
N SER A 677 47.52 -44.39 -3.46
CA SER A 677 48.85 -44.58 -4.06
C SER A 677 49.36 -46.01 -3.89
N THR A 678 48.47 -46.98 -3.71
CA THR A 678 48.79 -48.41 -3.81
C THR A 678 47.98 -49.03 -4.95
N GLN A 679 48.68 -49.18 -6.08
CA GLN A 679 48.46 -50.08 -7.24
C GLN A 679 47.04 -50.29 -7.79
#